data_AF-A0A124HEX7-F1
#
_entry.id   AF-A0A124HEX7-F1
#
_cell.length_a   1.000
_cell.length_b   1.000
_cell.length_c   1.000
_cell.angle_alpha   90.00
_cell.angle_beta   90.00
_cell.angle_gamma   90.00
#
_symmetry.space_group_name_H-M   'P 1'
#
loop_
_entity.id
_entity.type
_entity.pdbx_description
1 polymer ?
#
loop_
_entity_poly.entity_id
_entity_poly.type
_entity_poly.pdbx_seq_one_letter_code
_entity_poly.pdbx_strand_id
1 'polypeptide(L)'
;MGYTQQGEWHGHYARGESFRALTDAERAVLDSALRPQGSAVALDVGCGLGELALHLHELGYVVDAVDYAESAIERAAAQAPDGVAVRFLKHDIEHDNLAALPHAAYDLIIFRMSYAFLGNRTWLSNRLREHLRPGGTVCIITPLASGVPADRRDIALDEEEIALVTSGWAMADRFDADGMAVLVLQEPTTAPVAVADKRRPTPQGLIGAGVVVTDEQGRVLLGRSVRGVWELPGGKPSPGESFEQAAVRELAEETSLHASADDAQVLAVLMDATHDIPRLTAAVRVTAHQGTPTVTEPHLFHRWEWHWPADIPALAGTLFTPSAHVLDVAWPGLLQDLPPVHRTLARQPVAPESPERARESQQLRQKMTDQLIDQGYINDASVETAFRRVRRHLFLPGVDLETVYAAADAVVPTKRDRNGKATSTVSAPWLQAVMLREAALRAGDTALEIGSNGPNAALMQEVVGPGGRIITMDIDPFVVERTARFLPAAGYDRVCVVLGDGEHGAPGFTDTGSLDAIIVTTQAPDIPPAWITSLVEGGRLVVPLTIHGYSWAIAFEKRGHELVSRSYTVCGFVPMQGAGAQVEDVVSLRGGEIRVRFPEGGTADAEQLTWALEARRLERRTGVTMPGNTPFDKLMLWLATTMEGFCRLAVDPDLDTGVVERAKGWDAAAVVRDSSLALLLLQQTGPSTWEWCIHAYGPAAKQLTEEMTQQVIVWDRDHHIRDAPRLTVRSRLGGDTKEKGARTLMKRHARLDFDWTRPHRTSL
;
A
#
# COMPACT_ATOMS: atom_id res chain seq x y z
N MET A 1 5.88 -8.97 -50.69
CA MET A 1 5.84 -7.62 -50.13
C MET A 1 7.16 -6.91 -50.36
N GLY A 2 7.45 -6.62 -51.63
CA GLY A 2 8.52 -5.70 -52.01
C GLY A 2 7.97 -4.29 -52.02
N TYR A 3 8.38 -3.48 -51.05
CA TYR A 3 8.04 -2.05 -51.01
C TYR A 3 8.75 -1.33 -52.17
N THR A 4 8.00 -0.70 -53.06
CA THR A 4 8.57 0.14 -54.12
C THR A 4 9.03 1.45 -53.49
N GLN A 5 10.33 1.76 -53.56
CA GLN A 5 10.87 2.96 -52.91
C GLN A 5 10.47 4.23 -53.65
N GLN A 6 10.39 5.36 -52.94
CA GLN A 6 10.06 6.69 -53.50
C GLN A 6 10.87 7.04 -54.76
N GLY A 7 12.17 6.69 -54.77
CA GLY A 7 13.06 6.92 -55.92
C GLY A 7 12.71 6.10 -57.16
N GLU A 8 12.13 4.90 -57.00
CA GLU A 8 11.72 4.03 -58.11
C GLU A 8 10.52 4.62 -58.85
N TRP A 9 9.57 5.23 -58.12
CA TRP A 9 8.42 5.92 -58.68
C TRP A 9 8.77 7.24 -59.37
N HIS A 10 9.64 8.05 -58.75
CA HIS A 10 10.16 9.25 -59.42
C HIS A 10 10.85 8.88 -60.74
N GLY A 11 11.68 7.83 -60.73
CA GLY A 11 12.33 7.30 -61.93
C GLY A 11 11.37 6.77 -62.99
N HIS A 12 10.30 6.07 -62.59
CA HIS A 12 9.25 5.56 -63.48
C HIS A 12 8.63 6.69 -64.30
N TYR A 13 8.11 7.71 -63.64
CA TYR A 13 7.49 8.85 -64.33
C TYR A 13 8.50 9.71 -65.09
N ALA A 14 9.74 9.85 -64.60
CA ALA A 14 10.79 10.59 -65.31
C ALA A 14 11.20 9.92 -66.63
N ARG A 15 11.07 8.58 -66.75
CA ARG A 15 11.30 7.83 -67.99
C ARG A 15 10.12 7.89 -68.97
N GLY A 16 9.07 8.64 -68.66
CA GLY A 16 7.88 8.76 -69.49
C GLY A 16 6.89 7.59 -69.35
N GLU A 17 7.14 6.65 -68.44
CA GLU A 17 6.25 5.52 -68.17
C GLU A 17 4.93 6.03 -67.54
N SER A 18 3.86 5.24 -67.70
CA SER A 18 2.51 5.57 -67.22
C SER A 18 1.77 4.29 -66.79
N PHE A 19 0.60 4.48 -66.18
CA PHE A 19 -0.26 3.41 -65.71
C PHE A 19 -1.45 3.15 -66.65
N ARG A 20 -2.29 2.21 -66.24
CA ARG A 20 -3.60 1.93 -66.83
C ARG A 20 -4.43 3.22 -66.85
N ALA A 21 -4.81 3.66 -68.06
CA ALA A 21 -5.70 4.80 -68.27
C ALA A 21 -7.06 4.58 -67.60
N LEU A 22 -7.75 5.66 -67.25
CA LEU A 22 -9.09 5.61 -66.65
C LEU A 22 -10.12 5.18 -67.71
N THR A 23 -10.71 3.99 -67.53
CA THR A 23 -11.62 3.41 -68.53
C THR A 23 -13.02 4.01 -68.47
N ASP A 24 -13.79 3.84 -69.54
CA ASP A 24 -15.19 4.28 -69.59
C ASP A 24 -16.05 3.59 -68.53
N ALA A 25 -15.75 2.33 -68.18
CA ALA A 25 -16.44 1.61 -67.12
C ALA A 25 -16.14 2.21 -65.74
N GLU A 26 -14.87 2.56 -65.46
CA GLU A 26 -14.51 3.27 -64.22
C GLU A 26 -15.22 4.63 -64.15
N ARG A 27 -15.19 5.41 -65.24
CA ARG A 27 -15.87 6.71 -65.34
C ARG A 27 -17.38 6.58 -65.07
N ALA A 28 -18.05 5.60 -65.67
CA ALA A 28 -19.48 5.38 -65.46
C ALA A 28 -19.84 5.08 -63.97
N VAL A 29 -19.00 4.33 -63.26
CA VAL A 29 -19.18 4.08 -61.82
C VAL A 29 -18.95 5.37 -61.02
N LEU A 30 -17.90 6.14 -61.31
CA LEU A 30 -17.61 7.40 -60.63
C LEU A 30 -18.72 8.45 -60.85
N ASP A 31 -19.20 8.58 -62.07
CA ASP A 31 -20.28 9.48 -62.47
C ASP A 31 -21.60 9.21 -61.74
N SER A 32 -21.87 7.93 -61.45
CA SER A 32 -23.11 7.50 -60.80
C SER A 32 -23.01 7.49 -59.28
N ALA A 33 -21.88 7.05 -58.73
CA ALA A 33 -21.71 6.85 -57.28
C ALA A 33 -21.17 8.10 -56.55
N LEU A 34 -20.39 8.96 -57.21
CA LEU A 34 -19.63 10.02 -56.55
C LEU A 34 -19.95 11.44 -57.03
N ARG A 35 -21.01 11.65 -57.82
CA ARG A 35 -21.36 12.99 -58.31
C ARG A 35 -21.86 13.87 -57.15
N PRO A 36 -21.25 15.05 -56.90
CA PRO A 36 -21.63 15.91 -55.78
C PRO A 36 -22.93 16.65 -56.07
N GLN A 37 -23.73 16.93 -55.03
CA GLN A 37 -24.97 17.71 -55.14
C GLN A 37 -24.76 19.23 -55.10
N GLY A 38 -23.51 19.69 -55.00
CA GLY A 38 -23.12 21.09 -54.88
C GLY A 38 -21.60 21.27 -54.91
N SER A 39 -21.10 22.42 -54.46
CA SER A 39 -19.66 22.66 -54.36
C SER A 39 -19.03 21.69 -53.36
N ALA A 40 -18.14 20.82 -53.85
CA ALA A 40 -17.48 19.79 -53.04
C ALA A 40 -15.97 19.77 -53.31
N VAL A 41 -15.21 19.26 -52.35
CA VAL A 41 -13.76 19.17 -52.40
C VAL A 41 -13.33 17.71 -52.37
N ALA A 42 -12.47 17.30 -53.30
CA ALA A 42 -11.90 15.96 -53.36
C ALA A 42 -10.38 15.96 -53.10
N LEU A 43 -9.89 14.93 -52.42
CA LEU A 43 -8.48 14.59 -52.30
C LEU A 43 -8.20 13.33 -53.14
N ASP A 44 -7.42 13.46 -54.21
CA ASP A 44 -6.96 12.34 -55.04
C ASP A 44 -5.56 11.91 -54.58
N VAL A 45 -5.46 10.76 -53.91
CA VAL A 45 -4.26 10.27 -53.25
C VAL A 45 -3.48 9.30 -54.13
N GLY A 46 -2.25 9.67 -54.47
CA GLY A 46 -1.44 8.96 -55.48
C GLY A 46 -1.93 9.29 -56.89
N CYS A 47 -2.15 10.57 -57.17
CA CYS A 47 -2.81 11.05 -58.39
C CYS A 47 -2.04 10.74 -59.69
N GLY A 48 -0.74 10.41 -59.61
CA GLY A 48 0.10 10.09 -60.76
C GLY A 48 0.12 11.22 -61.79
N LEU A 49 -0.36 10.94 -63.01
CA LEU A 49 -0.42 11.92 -64.11
C LEU A 49 -1.70 12.78 -64.10
N GLY A 50 -2.55 12.66 -63.08
CA GLY A 50 -3.69 13.55 -62.86
C GLY A 50 -4.96 13.24 -63.65
N GLU A 51 -5.03 12.12 -64.37
CA GLU A 51 -6.21 11.78 -65.19
C GLU A 51 -7.49 11.66 -64.35
N LEU A 52 -7.41 11.03 -63.17
CA LEU A 52 -8.53 10.94 -62.24
C LEU A 52 -8.90 12.30 -61.67
N ALA A 53 -7.91 13.07 -61.21
CA ALA A 53 -8.13 14.43 -60.70
C ALA A 53 -8.86 15.34 -61.71
N LEU A 54 -8.51 15.27 -62.99
CA LEU A 54 -9.19 16.02 -64.06
C LEU A 54 -10.64 15.55 -64.24
N HIS A 55 -10.89 14.24 -64.19
CA HIS A 55 -12.26 13.72 -64.29
C HIS A 55 -13.13 14.09 -63.08
N LEU A 56 -12.57 14.07 -61.86
CA LEU A 56 -13.28 14.56 -60.67
C LEU A 56 -13.60 16.05 -60.77
N HIS A 57 -12.72 16.84 -61.40
CA HIS A 57 -13.01 18.23 -61.69
C HIS A 57 -14.20 18.40 -62.66
N GLU A 58 -14.28 17.59 -63.73
CA GLU A 58 -15.43 17.55 -64.64
C GLU A 58 -16.73 17.15 -63.92
N LEU A 59 -16.64 16.32 -62.89
CA LEU A 59 -17.78 15.96 -62.02
C LEU A 59 -18.23 17.10 -61.09
N GLY A 60 -17.44 18.16 -60.95
CA GLY A 60 -17.77 19.35 -60.16
C GLY A 60 -16.99 19.49 -58.85
N TYR A 61 -15.93 18.71 -58.64
CA TYR A 61 -15.06 18.86 -57.47
C TYR A 61 -14.00 19.94 -57.67
N VAL A 62 -13.63 20.61 -56.57
CA VAL A 62 -12.32 21.25 -56.42
C VAL A 62 -11.36 20.18 -55.93
N VAL A 63 -10.29 19.90 -56.69
CA VAL A 63 -9.47 18.71 -56.44
C VAL A 63 -8.09 19.09 -55.93
N ASP A 64 -7.71 18.53 -54.79
CA ASP A 64 -6.32 18.46 -54.33
C ASP A 64 -5.78 17.09 -54.75
N ALA A 65 -4.88 17.08 -55.72
CA ALA A 65 -4.26 15.89 -56.27
C ALA A 65 -2.85 15.76 -55.69
N VAL A 66 -2.64 14.74 -54.85
CA VAL A 66 -1.39 14.55 -54.12
C VAL A 66 -0.63 13.33 -54.62
N ASP A 67 0.68 13.45 -54.71
CA ASP A 67 1.60 12.34 -54.98
C ASP A 67 2.96 12.65 -54.35
N TYR A 68 3.68 11.64 -53.85
CA TYR A 68 5.03 11.88 -53.32
C TYR A 68 6.08 11.96 -54.44
N ALA A 69 5.77 11.52 -55.65
CA ALA A 69 6.66 11.53 -56.80
C ALA A 69 6.60 12.88 -57.53
N GLU A 70 7.64 13.69 -57.35
CA GLU A 70 7.73 15.04 -57.94
C GLU A 70 7.58 15.05 -59.47
N SER A 71 8.15 14.06 -60.16
CA SER A 71 8.05 13.93 -61.62
C SER A 71 6.63 13.60 -62.11
N ALA A 72 5.79 13.00 -61.25
CA ALA A 72 4.38 12.79 -61.55
C ALA A 72 3.61 14.12 -61.50
N ILE A 73 3.81 14.88 -60.42
CA ILE A 73 3.20 16.19 -60.19
C ILE A 73 3.56 17.21 -61.28
N GLU A 74 4.84 17.30 -61.64
CA GLU A 74 5.31 18.21 -62.71
C GLU A 74 4.66 17.88 -64.06
N ARG A 75 4.57 16.59 -64.40
CA ARG A 75 3.95 16.14 -65.65
C ARG A 75 2.44 16.35 -65.64
N ALA A 76 1.77 16.04 -64.54
CA ALA A 76 0.33 16.23 -64.39
C ALA A 76 -0.04 17.72 -64.54
N ALA A 77 0.72 18.61 -63.88
CA ALA A 77 0.53 20.05 -63.99
C ALA A 77 0.78 20.57 -65.42
N ALA A 78 1.80 20.05 -66.12
CA ALA A 78 2.11 20.45 -67.50
C ALA A 78 1.09 19.95 -68.53
N GLN A 79 0.37 18.87 -68.23
CA GLN A 79 -0.65 18.28 -69.11
C GLN A 79 -2.07 18.77 -68.81
N ALA A 80 -2.28 19.42 -67.66
CA ALA A 80 -3.57 19.95 -67.27
C ALA A 80 -4.00 21.12 -68.19
N PRO A 81 -5.26 21.15 -68.65
CA PRO A 81 -5.77 22.29 -69.42
C PRO A 81 -5.77 23.60 -68.63
N ASP A 82 -5.55 24.73 -69.28
CA ASP A 82 -5.59 26.05 -68.63
C ASP A 82 -6.98 26.33 -68.00
N GLY A 83 -6.99 26.77 -66.75
CA GLY A 83 -8.20 27.21 -66.04
C GLY A 83 -8.96 26.12 -65.27
N VAL A 84 -8.46 24.90 -65.18
CA VAL A 84 -9.04 23.83 -64.34
C VAL A 84 -8.73 24.05 -62.86
N ALA A 85 -9.70 23.75 -61.99
CA ALA A 85 -9.57 23.90 -60.53
C ALA A 85 -8.97 22.64 -59.86
N VAL A 86 -7.80 22.21 -60.35
CA VAL A 86 -7.05 21.07 -59.81
C VAL A 86 -5.70 21.56 -59.28
N ARG A 87 -5.37 21.21 -58.03
CA ARG A 87 -4.08 21.52 -57.41
C ARG A 87 -3.22 20.27 -57.30
N PHE A 88 -2.14 20.22 -58.07
CA PHE A 88 -1.16 19.15 -58.00
C PHE A 88 -0.10 19.47 -56.94
N LEU A 89 0.05 18.59 -55.95
CA LEU A 89 0.86 18.84 -54.77
C LEU A 89 1.79 17.66 -54.49
N LYS A 90 3.07 17.96 -54.25
CA LYS A 90 4.01 16.97 -53.72
C LYS A 90 3.70 16.76 -52.24
N HIS A 91 3.18 15.59 -51.89
CA HIS A 91 2.83 15.25 -50.51
C HIS A 91 2.87 13.74 -50.30
N ASP A 92 3.60 13.29 -49.28
CA ASP A 92 3.59 11.90 -48.83
C ASP A 92 2.50 11.69 -47.78
N ILE A 93 1.41 11.07 -48.19
CA ILE A 93 0.22 10.89 -47.34
C ILE A 93 0.48 10.04 -46.08
N GLU A 94 1.54 9.23 -46.03
CA GLU A 94 1.89 8.42 -44.85
C GLU A 94 2.80 9.14 -43.86
N HIS A 95 3.65 10.07 -44.34
CA HIS A 95 4.73 10.66 -43.55
C HIS A 95 4.62 12.17 -43.34
N ASP A 96 3.99 12.89 -44.26
CA ASP A 96 3.81 14.33 -44.15
C ASP A 96 2.61 14.67 -43.25
N ASN A 97 2.63 15.88 -42.67
CA ASN A 97 1.56 16.34 -41.82
C ASN A 97 0.29 16.64 -42.65
N LEU A 98 -0.79 15.89 -42.42
CA LEU A 98 -2.08 16.09 -43.11
C LEU A 98 -2.66 17.51 -42.92
N ALA A 99 -2.31 18.22 -41.84
CA ALA A 99 -2.70 19.61 -41.65
C ALA A 99 -2.04 20.59 -42.65
N ALA A 100 -1.03 20.14 -43.39
CA ALA A 100 -0.42 20.90 -44.48
C ALA A 100 -1.21 20.78 -45.80
N LEU A 101 -2.22 19.90 -45.85
CA LEU A 101 -3.13 19.84 -46.99
C LEU A 101 -3.94 21.15 -47.10
N PRO A 102 -4.27 21.60 -48.33
CA PRO A 102 -4.90 22.90 -48.51
C PRO A 102 -6.31 23.03 -47.90
N HIS A 103 -6.99 21.90 -47.68
CA HIS A 103 -8.29 21.88 -47.02
C HIS A 103 -8.21 21.04 -45.75
N ALA A 104 -8.82 21.55 -44.68
CA ALA A 104 -8.87 20.86 -43.39
C ALA A 104 -9.75 19.60 -43.41
N ALA A 105 -10.73 19.54 -44.32
CA ALA A 105 -11.59 18.37 -44.50
C ALA A 105 -12.16 18.29 -45.92
N TYR A 106 -12.38 17.07 -46.40
CA TYR A 106 -12.76 16.71 -47.76
C TYR A 106 -14.14 16.05 -47.82
N ASP A 107 -14.87 16.27 -48.92
CA ASP A 107 -16.13 15.57 -49.21
C ASP A 107 -15.88 14.19 -49.84
N LEU A 108 -14.77 14.06 -50.57
CA LEU A 108 -14.30 12.81 -51.17
C LEU A 108 -12.80 12.64 -50.93
N ILE A 109 -12.37 11.49 -50.44
CA ILE A 109 -10.97 11.06 -50.48
C ILE A 109 -10.90 9.80 -51.32
N ILE A 110 -10.10 9.81 -52.38
CA ILE A 110 -10.06 8.72 -53.35
C ILE A 110 -8.65 8.20 -53.57
N PHE A 111 -8.56 6.88 -53.65
CA PHE A 111 -7.35 6.14 -53.99
C PHE A 111 -7.62 5.35 -55.26
N ARG A 112 -6.88 5.62 -56.34
CA ARG A 112 -6.92 4.77 -57.53
C ARG A 112 -5.59 4.09 -57.75
N MET A 113 -5.58 2.77 -57.62
CA MET A 113 -4.41 1.90 -57.73
C MET A 113 -3.26 2.25 -56.78
N SER A 114 -3.47 3.16 -55.83
CA SER A 114 -2.47 3.64 -54.88
C SER A 114 -2.60 2.98 -53.50
N TYR A 115 -3.82 2.59 -53.09
CA TYR A 115 -4.07 2.07 -51.73
C TYR A 115 -3.25 0.82 -51.39
N ALA A 116 -3.05 -0.09 -52.35
CA ALA A 116 -2.26 -1.31 -52.14
C ALA A 116 -0.77 -1.01 -51.85
N PHE A 117 -0.26 0.17 -52.20
CA PHE A 117 1.14 0.54 -51.97
C PHE A 117 1.40 1.16 -50.59
N LEU A 118 0.36 1.46 -49.82
CA LEU A 118 0.50 2.04 -48.48
C LEU A 118 1.08 1.01 -47.49
N GLY A 119 2.06 1.42 -46.68
CA GLY A 119 2.68 0.58 -45.65
C GLY A 119 1.88 0.46 -44.35
N ASN A 120 1.12 1.50 -43.99
CA ASN A 120 0.35 1.63 -42.76
C ASN A 120 -1.15 1.83 -43.04
N ARG A 121 -1.73 1.01 -43.93
CA ARG A 121 -3.13 1.11 -44.41
C ARG A 121 -4.16 1.35 -43.29
N THR A 122 -4.15 0.53 -42.24
CA THR A 122 -5.14 0.61 -41.14
C THR A 122 -5.02 1.92 -40.36
N TRP A 123 -3.79 2.34 -40.06
CA TRP A 123 -3.54 3.62 -39.38
C TRP A 123 -3.99 4.80 -40.24
N LEU A 124 -3.60 4.81 -41.52
CA LEU A 124 -3.92 5.91 -42.43
C LEU A 124 -5.42 5.97 -42.71
N SER A 125 -6.08 4.83 -42.92
CA SER A 125 -7.55 4.76 -43.06
C SER A 125 -8.24 5.40 -41.86
N ASN A 126 -7.78 5.15 -40.64
CA ASN A 126 -8.34 5.79 -39.44
C ASN A 126 -8.06 7.30 -39.38
N ARG A 127 -6.88 7.76 -39.79
CA ARG A 127 -6.53 9.20 -39.83
C ARG A 127 -7.27 9.99 -40.89
N LEU A 128 -7.49 9.40 -42.06
CA LEU A 128 -8.21 10.06 -43.15
C LEU A 128 -9.71 10.20 -42.83
N ARG A 129 -10.28 9.31 -42.01
CA ARG A 129 -11.65 9.51 -41.48
C ARG A 129 -11.78 10.82 -40.70
N GLU A 130 -10.74 11.22 -39.97
CA GLU A 130 -10.73 12.50 -39.22
C GLU A 130 -10.71 13.72 -40.18
N HIS A 131 -10.32 13.53 -41.44
CA HIS A 131 -10.25 14.56 -42.48
C HIS A 131 -11.44 14.51 -43.45
N LEU A 132 -12.48 13.71 -43.17
CA LEU A 132 -13.73 13.74 -43.92
C LEU A 132 -14.70 14.75 -43.30
N ARG A 133 -15.40 15.48 -44.16
CA ARG A 133 -16.57 16.26 -43.74
C ARG A 133 -17.70 15.31 -43.30
N PRO A 134 -18.65 15.76 -42.47
CA PRO A 134 -19.84 14.97 -42.17
C PRO A 134 -20.54 14.55 -43.47
N GLY A 135 -20.77 13.24 -43.65
CA GLY A 135 -21.32 12.67 -44.89
C GLY A 135 -20.31 12.48 -46.02
N GLY A 136 -19.01 12.72 -45.77
CA GLY A 136 -17.94 12.52 -46.73
C GLY A 136 -17.70 11.04 -47.06
N THR A 137 -17.10 10.80 -48.22
CA THR A 137 -16.92 9.48 -48.81
C THR A 137 -15.44 9.14 -48.98
N VAL A 138 -15.06 7.89 -48.70
CA VAL A 138 -13.77 7.33 -49.15
C VAL A 138 -14.03 6.39 -50.31
N CYS A 139 -13.29 6.56 -51.41
CA CYS A 139 -13.35 5.65 -52.55
C CYS A 139 -12.00 4.96 -52.76
N ILE A 140 -12.00 3.64 -52.91
CA ILE A 140 -10.80 2.86 -53.21
C ILE A 140 -11.04 2.06 -54.48
N ILE A 141 -10.26 2.33 -55.51
CA ILE A 141 -10.25 1.60 -56.78
C ILE A 141 -8.98 0.76 -56.83
N THR A 142 -9.13 -0.56 -56.80
CA THR A 142 -7.99 -1.49 -56.69
C THR A 142 -8.21 -2.75 -57.53
N PRO A 143 -7.16 -3.34 -58.13
CA PRO A 143 -7.30 -4.66 -58.70
C PRO A 143 -7.50 -5.71 -57.59
N LEU A 144 -8.16 -6.81 -57.94
CA LEU A 144 -8.33 -7.97 -57.05
C LEU A 144 -7.16 -8.93 -57.18
N ALA A 145 -6.70 -9.47 -56.04
CA ALA A 145 -5.58 -10.41 -56.00
C ALA A 145 -5.83 -11.68 -56.85
N SER A 146 -7.10 -12.07 -57.02
CA SER A 146 -7.52 -13.18 -57.88
C SER A 146 -7.40 -12.89 -59.38
N GLY A 147 -7.37 -11.61 -59.78
CA GLY A 147 -7.30 -11.16 -61.17
C GLY A 147 -5.89 -10.77 -61.64
N VAL A 148 -4.89 -10.84 -60.77
CA VAL A 148 -3.49 -10.50 -61.09
C VAL A 148 -2.57 -11.71 -60.95
N PRO A 149 -1.46 -11.79 -61.72
CA PRO A 149 -0.44 -12.82 -61.54
C PRO A 149 0.12 -12.86 -60.11
N ALA A 150 0.50 -14.05 -59.63
CA ALA A 150 0.93 -14.26 -58.24
C ALA A 150 2.17 -13.43 -57.85
N ASP A 151 3.09 -13.20 -58.80
CA ASP A 151 4.26 -12.34 -58.65
C ASP A 151 3.93 -10.84 -58.58
N ARG A 152 2.69 -10.46 -58.89
CA ARG A 152 2.15 -9.10 -58.80
C ARG A 152 1.09 -8.94 -57.70
N ARG A 153 0.92 -9.89 -56.78
CA ARG A 153 -0.08 -9.81 -55.71
C ARG A 153 0.01 -8.53 -54.87
N ASP A 154 1.22 -8.00 -54.67
CA ASP A 154 1.46 -6.83 -53.81
C ASP A 154 0.78 -5.53 -54.30
N ILE A 155 0.27 -5.49 -55.55
CA ILE A 155 -0.43 -4.31 -56.12
C ILE A 155 -1.96 -4.40 -56.02
N ALA A 156 -2.48 -5.47 -55.42
CA ALA A 156 -3.91 -5.81 -55.40
C ALA A 156 -4.38 -6.13 -53.97
N LEU A 157 -5.69 -6.02 -53.74
CA LEU A 157 -6.31 -6.45 -52.48
C LEU A 157 -7.00 -7.81 -52.66
N ASP A 158 -6.92 -8.66 -51.65
CA ASP A 158 -7.74 -9.87 -51.55
C ASP A 158 -9.01 -9.60 -50.72
N GLU A 159 -9.88 -10.60 -50.63
CA GLU A 159 -11.17 -10.47 -49.95
C GLU A 159 -11.01 -10.26 -48.42
N GLU A 160 -9.91 -10.73 -47.81
CA GLU A 160 -9.65 -10.49 -46.38
C GLU A 160 -9.27 -9.03 -46.13
N GLU A 161 -8.40 -8.46 -46.97
CA GLU A 161 -8.02 -7.04 -46.91
C GLU A 161 -9.20 -6.12 -47.24
N ILE A 162 -10.05 -6.49 -48.21
CA ILE A 162 -11.27 -5.76 -48.52
C ILE A 162 -12.22 -5.78 -47.32
N ALA A 163 -12.47 -6.96 -46.73
CA ALA A 163 -13.32 -7.06 -45.55
C ALA A 163 -12.78 -6.21 -44.38
N LEU A 164 -11.45 -6.17 -44.20
CA LEU A 164 -10.81 -5.36 -43.18
C LEU A 164 -11.02 -3.86 -43.42
N VAL A 165 -10.78 -3.35 -44.64
CA VAL A 165 -10.95 -1.91 -44.93
C VAL A 165 -12.42 -1.48 -44.87
N THR A 166 -13.36 -2.34 -45.25
CA THR A 166 -14.80 -2.03 -45.21
C THR A 166 -15.40 -2.15 -43.81
N SER A 167 -14.81 -2.94 -42.90
CA SER A 167 -15.36 -3.22 -41.57
C SER A 167 -15.60 -1.99 -40.69
N GLY A 168 -14.91 -0.88 -40.97
CA GLY A 168 -15.01 0.38 -40.22
C GLY A 168 -16.02 1.37 -40.77
N TRP A 169 -16.97 0.96 -41.62
CA TRP A 169 -17.93 1.82 -42.30
C TRP A 169 -19.35 1.27 -42.19
N ALA A 170 -20.35 2.13 -42.01
CA ALA A 170 -21.74 1.69 -41.94
C ALA A 170 -22.29 1.36 -43.33
N MET A 171 -21.76 2.03 -44.36
CA MET A 171 -22.06 1.79 -45.76
C MET A 171 -20.76 1.50 -46.52
N ALA A 172 -20.72 0.36 -47.20
CA ALA A 172 -19.59 -0.07 -48.01
C ALA A 172 -20.10 -0.74 -49.29
N ASP A 173 -20.32 0.07 -50.32
CA ASP A 173 -20.76 -0.41 -51.63
C ASP A 173 -19.55 -0.87 -52.45
N ARG A 174 -19.72 -1.97 -53.19
CA ARG A 174 -18.70 -2.52 -54.09
C ARG A 174 -19.24 -2.61 -55.50
N PHE A 175 -18.51 -2.01 -56.43
CA PHE A 175 -18.77 -2.10 -57.87
C PHE A 175 -17.60 -2.81 -58.57
N ASP A 176 -17.86 -3.40 -59.74
CA ASP A 176 -16.84 -3.90 -60.64
C ASP A 176 -16.74 -2.97 -61.86
N ALA A 177 -15.52 -2.56 -62.20
CA ALA A 177 -15.23 -1.75 -63.38
C ALA A 177 -14.00 -2.31 -64.10
N ASP A 178 -14.21 -3.05 -65.19
CA ASP A 178 -13.17 -3.67 -66.01
C ASP A 178 -12.11 -4.45 -65.18
N GLY A 179 -12.57 -5.28 -64.24
CA GLY A 179 -11.70 -6.09 -63.39
C GLY A 179 -11.03 -5.33 -62.24
N MET A 180 -11.50 -4.11 -61.95
CA MET A 180 -11.17 -3.35 -60.75
C MET A 180 -12.35 -3.39 -59.77
N ALA A 181 -12.06 -3.57 -58.49
CA ALA A 181 -13.04 -3.33 -57.44
C ALA A 181 -13.05 -1.84 -57.10
N VAL A 182 -14.22 -1.21 -57.17
CA VAL A 182 -14.48 0.16 -56.72
C VAL A 182 -15.26 0.06 -55.42
N LEU A 183 -14.60 0.41 -54.31
CA LEU A 183 -15.19 0.43 -52.97
C LEU A 183 -15.59 1.86 -52.65
N VAL A 184 -16.86 2.08 -52.28
CA VAL A 184 -17.39 3.37 -51.85
C VAL A 184 -17.80 3.24 -50.40
N LEU A 185 -17.10 3.96 -49.52
CA LEU A 185 -17.14 3.81 -48.07
C LEU A 185 -17.66 5.10 -47.44
N GLN A 186 -18.75 4.99 -46.68
CA GLN A 186 -19.45 6.12 -46.09
C GLN A 186 -19.85 5.82 -44.65
N GLU A 187 -20.03 6.89 -43.87
CA GLU A 187 -20.41 6.83 -42.45
C GLU A 187 -19.43 5.98 -41.60
N PRO A 188 -18.24 6.51 -41.27
CA PRO A 188 -17.26 5.76 -40.51
C PRO A 188 -17.82 5.35 -39.13
N THR A 189 -17.65 4.08 -38.78
CA THR A 189 -18.14 3.53 -37.51
C THR A 189 -17.04 3.49 -36.46
N THR A 190 -17.44 3.74 -35.21
CA THR A 190 -16.59 3.57 -34.02
C THR A 190 -17.07 2.37 -33.24
N ALA A 191 -16.62 1.17 -33.63
CA ALA A 191 -16.85 -0.05 -32.86
C ALA A 191 -15.66 -0.32 -31.91
N PRO A 192 -15.90 -0.82 -30.68
CA PRO A 192 -14.81 -1.28 -29.82
C PRO A 192 -14.09 -2.48 -30.45
N VAL A 193 -12.78 -2.58 -30.21
CA VAL A 193 -11.95 -3.69 -30.72
C VAL A 193 -12.45 -5.01 -30.13
N ALA A 194 -12.85 -5.95 -30.99
CA ALA A 194 -13.19 -7.30 -30.57
C ALA A 194 -11.91 -8.08 -30.22
N VAL A 195 -11.94 -8.80 -29.08
CA VAL A 195 -10.83 -9.64 -28.60
C VAL A 195 -11.13 -11.09 -28.93
N ALA A 196 -10.15 -11.81 -29.50
CA ALA A 196 -10.29 -13.22 -29.85
C ALA A 196 -9.04 -14.01 -29.45
N ASP A 197 -9.25 -15.24 -28.97
CA ASP A 197 -8.17 -16.18 -28.69
C ASP A 197 -7.66 -16.82 -29.99
N LYS A 198 -6.34 -17.00 -30.09
CA LYS A 198 -5.74 -17.64 -31.26
C LYS A 198 -6.13 -19.12 -31.35
N ARG A 199 -6.02 -19.88 -30.25
CA ARG A 199 -6.38 -21.31 -30.07
C ARG A 199 -6.47 -21.66 -28.58
N ARG A 200 -7.07 -22.81 -28.24
CA ARG A 200 -7.05 -23.36 -26.87
C ARG A 200 -5.61 -23.67 -26.42
N PRO A 201 -5.15 -23.21 -25.24
CA PRO A 201 -3.80 -23.46 -24.75
C PRO A 201 -3.58 -24.91 -24.29
N THR A 202 -2.34 -25.37 -24.34
CA THR A 202 -1.91 -26.68 -23.81
C THR A 202 -1.70 -26.59 -22.28
N PRO A 203 -2.20 -27.53 -21.45
CA PRO A 203 -1.96 -27.53 -20.01
C PRO A 203 -0.48 -27.82 -19.67
N GLN A 204 0.19 -26.92 -18.95
CA GLN A 204 1.62 -27.04 -18.61
C GLN A 204 1.95 -26.80 -17.11
N GLY A 205 0.94 -26.73 -16.23
CA GLY A 205 1.13 -26.45 -14.80
C GLY A 205 0.18 -27.23 -13.89
N LEU A 206 0.53 -27.30 -12.60
CA LEU A 206 -0.35 -27.80 -11.55
C LEU A 206 -1.18 -26.63 -11.01
N ILE A 207 -2.49 -26.81 -10.97
CA ILE A 207 -3.41 -25.79 -10.44
C ILE A 207 -4.19 -26.43 -9.30
N GLY A 208 -4.23 -25.77 -8.14
CA GLY A 208 -5.00 -26.20 -6.98
C GLY A 208 -5.65 -25.04 -6.23
N ALA A 209 -6.66 -25.34 -5.42
CA ALA A 209 -7.28 -24.43 -4.48
C ALA A 209 -7.21 -25.03 -3.08
N GLY A 210 -6.46 -24.39 -2.16
CA GLY A 210 -6.39 -24.79 -0.76
C GLY A 210 -7.41 -24.01 0.06
N VAL A 211 -8.15 -24.70 0.93
CA VAL A 211 -9.32 -24.15 1.62
C VAL A 211 -9.04 -23.91 3.08
N VAL A 212 -9.14 -22.66 3.51
CA VAL A 212 -9.11 -22.29 4.93
C VAL A 212 -10.54 -22.13 5.43
N VAL A 213 -10.93 -22.96 6.39
CA VAL A 213 -12.22 -22.88 7.07
C VAL A 213 -12.01 -22.87 8.58
N THR A 214 -12.82 -22.12 9.32
CA THR A 214 -12.79 -22.13 10.79
C THR A 214 -14.13 -22.48 11.40
N ASP A 215 -14.11 -23.02 12.60
CA ASP A 215 -15.31 -23.15 13.43
C ASP A 215 -15.69 -21.83 14.12
N GLU A 216 -16.77 -21.85 14.90
CA GLU A 216 -17.27 -20.70 15.67
C GLU A 216 -16.28 -20.18 16.71
N GLN A 217 -15.29 -21.00 17.08
CA GLN A 217 -14.24 -20.64 18.04
C GLN A 217 -13.00 -20.06 17.34
N GLY A 218 -12.96 -20.05 16.01
CA GLY A 218 -11.83 -19.55 15.22
C GLY A 218 -10.70 -20.57 15.03
N ARG A 219 -10.93 -21.85 15.33
CA ARG A 219 -9.96 -22.94 15.07
C ARG A 219 -10.03 -23.32 13.59
N VAL A 220 -8.89 -23.60 12.96
CA VAL A 220 -8.80 -24.02 11.55
C VAL A 220 -8.85 -25.53 11.41
N LEU A 221 -9.49 -26.02 10.35
CA LEU A 221 -9.57 -27.44 10.03
C LEU A 221 -8.29 -27.91 9.32
N LEU A 222 -7.64 -28.96 9.85
CA LEU A 222 -6.56 -29.67 9.17
C LEU A 222 -6.83 -31.17 9.11
N GLY A 223 -6.49 -31.77 7.98
CA GLY A 223 -6.65 -33.19 7.70
C GLY A 223 -5.33 -33.91 7.87
N ARG A 224 -5.35 -35.05 8.55
CA ARG A 224 -4.20 -35.94 8.64
C ARG A 224 -4.20 -36.88 7.45
N SER A 225 -3.36 -36.63 6.46
CA SER A 225 -3.36 -37.42 5.22
C SER A 225 -2.74 -38.81 5.40
N VAL A 226 -3.12 -39.74 4.52
CA VAL A 226 -2.57 -41.11 4.48
C VAL A 226 -1.06 -41.15 4.22
N ARG A 227 -0.50 -40.04 3.70
CA ARG A 227 0.93 -39.89 3.40
C ARG A 227 1.77 -39.43 4.57
N GLY A 228 1.18 -39.23 5.74
CA GLY A 228 1.97 -38.86 6.91
C GLY A 228 2.08 -37.35 7.16
N VAL A 229 1.37 -36.50 6.41
CA VAL A 229 1.43 -35.03 6.55
C VAL A 229 0.08 -34.42 6.95
N TRP A 230 0.11 -33.17 7.40
CA TRP A 230 -1.06 -32.34 7.66
C TRP A 230 -1.38 -31.45 6.46
N GLU A 231 -2.65 -31.41 6.05
CA GLU A 231 -3.08 -30.69 4.85
C GLU A 231 -4.39 -29.94 5.12
N LEU A 232 -4.58 -28.79 4.44
CA LEU A 232 -5.90 -28.17 4.34
C LEU A 232 -6.76 -29.01 3.38
N PRO A 233 -8.10 -28.93 3.50
CA PRO A 233 -8.96 -29.40 2.41
C PRO A 233 -8.60 -28.68 1.11
N GLY A 234 -8.76 -29.34 -0.03
CA GLY A 234 -8.59 -28.70 -1.33
C GLY A 234 -8.10 -29.61 -2.44
N GLY A 235 -8.28 -29.14 -3.67
CA GLY A 235 -7.96 -29.94 -4.85
C GLY A 235 -7.90 -29.13 -6.14
N LYS A 236 -8.04 -29.82 -7.27
CA LYS A 236 -7.79 -29.25 -8.59
C LYS A 236 -9.09 -28.69 -9.18
N PRO A 237 -9.09 -27.45 -9.68
CA PRO A 237 -10.25 -26.94 -10.42
C PRO A 237 -10.50 -27.74 -11.69
N SER A 238 -11.77 -28.01 -11.98
CA SER A 238 -12.23 -28.57 -13.25
C SER A 238 -12.28 -27.49 -14.34
N PRO A 239 -12.25 -27.87 -15.64
CA PRO A 239 -12.39 -26.89 -16.73
C PRO A 239 -13.67 -26.04 -16.61
N GLY A 240 -13.51 -24.72 -16.55
CA GLY A 240 -14.63 -23.77 -16.39
C GLY A 240 -15.04 -23.50 -14.94
N GLU A 241 -14.41 -24.17 -13.97
CA GLU A 241 -14.63 -23.95 -12.53
C GLU A 241 -13.76 -22.81 -12.01
N SER A 242 -14.33 -21.91 -11.22
CA SER A 242 -13.58 -20.90 -10.45
C SER A 242 -12.84 -21.52 -9.26
N PHE A 243 -11.87 -20.81 -8.67
CA PHE A 243 -11.17 -21.28 -7.49
C PHE A 243 -12.10 -21.40 -6.27
N GLU A 244 -13.07 -20.49 -6.16
CA GLU A 244 -14.10 -20.48 -5.13
C GLU A 244 -15.01 -21.71 -5.25
N GLN A 245 -15.48 -22.02 -6.47
CA GLN A 245 -16.28 -23.22 -6.73
C GLN A 245 -15.50 -24.50 -6.45
N ALA A 246 -14.25 -24.57 -6.91
CA ALA A 246 -13.38 -25.72 -6.64
C ALA A 246 -13.16 -25.90 -5.13
N ALA A 247 -12.84 -24.82 -4.40
CA ALA A 247 -12.67 -24.87 -2.96
C ALA A 247 -13.90 -25.39 -2.22
N VAL A 248 -15.10 -24.88 -2.56
CA VAL A 248 -16.36 -25.31 -1.93
C VAL A 248 -16.68 -26.76 -2.24
N ARG A 249 -16.47 -27.19 -3.49
CA ARG A 249 -16.66 -28.58 -3.91
C ARG A 249 -15.72 -29.53 -3.16
N GLU A 250 -14.42 -29.26 -3.19
CA GLU A 250 -13.39 -30.10 -2.55
C GLU A 250 -13.61 -30.14 -1.02
N LEU A 251 -13.98 -29.01 -0.40
CA LEU A 251 -14.34 -28.99 1.02
C LEU A 251 -15.49 -29.95 1.33
N ALA A 252 -16.54 -29.96 0.52
CA ALA A 252 -17.67 -30.86 0.71
C ALA A 252 -17.30 -32.32 0.42
N GLU A 253 -16.54 -32.57 -0.64
CA GLU A 253 -16.09 -33.90 -1.08
C GLU A 253 -15.17 -34.57 -0.05
N GLU A 254 -14.28 -33.82 0.62
CA GLU A 254 -13.28 -34.37 1.54
C GLU A 254 -13.70 -34.34 3.03
N THR A 255 -14.60 -33.41 3.41
CA THR A 255 -14.94 -33.15 4.83
C THR A 255 -16.42 -33.26 5.17
N SER A 256 -17.34 -33.39 4.20
CA SER A 256 -18.79 -33.22 4.38
C SER A 256 -19.27 -31.83 4.85
N LEU A 257 -18.39 -30.82 4.92
CA LEU A 257 -18.79 -29.43 5.18
C LEU A 257 -19.31 -28.77 3.91
N HIS A 258 -20.47 -28.12 4.00
CA HIS A 258 -21.10 -27.42 2.88
C HIS A 258 -21.01 -25.91 3.05
N ALA A 259 -20.67 -25.20 1.99
CA ALA A 259 -20.62 -23.74 1.93
C ALA A 259 -21.19 -23.22 0.61
N SER A 260 -21.57 -21.94 0.54
CA SER A 260 -21.85 -21.29 -0.75
C SER A 260 -20.54 -20.83 -1.40
N ALA A 261 -20.50 -20.79 -2.74
CA ALA A 261 -19.41 -20.12 -3.46
C ALA A 261 -19.34 -18.62 -3.11
N ASP A 262 -20.47 -18.00 -2.74
CA ASP A 262 -20.52 -16.61 -2.28
C ASP A 262 -19.85 -16.40 -0.91
N ASP A 263 -19.72 -17.47 -0.12
CA ASP A 263 -19.04 -17.46 1.18
C ASP A 263 -17.54 -17.80 1.06
N ALA A 264 -17.06 -18.11 -0.15
CA ALA A 264 -15.69 -18.45 -0.46
C ALA A 264 -14.96 -17.27 -1.12
N GLN A 265 -13.76 -16.96 -0.64
CA GLN A 265 -12.98 -15.81 -1.09
C GLN A 265 -11.53 -16.21 -1.40
N VAL A 266 -11.08 -16.00 -2.64
CA VAL A 266 -9.65 -16.09 -2.95
C VAL A 266 -8.91 -14.95 -2.25
N LEU A 267 -7.97 -15.28 -1.36
CA LEU A 267 -7.11 -14.35 -0.64
C LEU A 267 -5.85 -14.01 -1.44
N ALA A 268 -5.26 -15.01 -2.08
CA ALA A 268 -4.07 -14.85 -2.91
C ALA A 268 -3.96 -15.99 -3.92
N VAL A 269 -3.23 -15.73 -5.00
CA VAL A 269 -2.73 -16.76 -5.91
C VAL A 269 -1.23 -16.89 -5.66
N LEU A 270 -0.83 -18.10 -5.30
CA LEU A 270 0.53 -18.48 -4.96
C LEU A 270 1.15 -19.21 -6.14
N MET A 271 2.33 -18.78 -6.58
CA MET A 271 3.07 -19.43 -7.65
C MET A 271 4.45 -19.87 -7.17
N ASP A 272 4.72 -21.16 -7.27
CA ASP A 272 6.03 -21.77 -7.05
C ASP A 272 6.37 -22.75 -8.18
N ALA A 273 7.48 -23.47 -8.02
CA ALA A 273 7.85 -24.56 -8.90
C ALA A 273 8.25 -25.77 -8.05
N THR A 274 7.80 -26.95 -8.48
CA THR A 274 8.21 -28.23 -7.87
C THR A 274 8.62 -29.18 -8.98
N HIS A 275 9.85 -29.70 -8.90
CA HIS A 275 10.42 -30.58 -9.93
C HIS A 275 10.29 -30.00 -11.35
N ASP A 276 10.60 -28.71 -11.52
CA ASP A 276 10.48 -27.94 -12.78
C ASP A 276 9.06 -27.79 -13.34
N ILE A 277 8.04 -28.12 -12.55
CA ILE A 277 6.63 -27.91 -12.90
C ILE A 277 6.12 -26.65 -12.19
N PRO A 278 5.68 -25.61 -12.92
CA PRO A 278 4.99 -24.47 -12.34
C PRO A 278 3.74 -24.94 -11.60
N ARG A 279 3.63 -24.56 -10.33
CA ARG A 279 2.45 -24.84 -9.51
C ARG A 279 1.83 -23.54 -9.05
N LEU A 280 0.52 -23.46 -9.28
CA LEU A 280 -0.34 -22.36 -8.89
C LEU A 280 -1.33 -22.87 -7.85
N THR A 281 -1.34 -22.25 -6.67
CA THR A 281 -2.28 -22.57 -5.59
C THR A 281 -3.08 -21.31 -5.24
N ALA A 282 -4.40 -21.37 -5.43
CA ALA A 282 -5.29 -20.36 -4.88
C ALA A 282 -5.48 -20.61 -3.38
N ALA A 283 -5.18 -19.61 -2.55
CA ALA A 283 -5.52 -19.61 -1.13
C ALA A 283 -6.96 -19.12 -1.00
N VAL A 284 -7.89 -20.01 -0.66
CA VAL A 284 -9.32 -19.69 -0.57
C VAL A 284 -9.78 -19.74 0.88
N ARG A 285 -10.47 -18.71 1.35
CA ARG A 285 -11.08 -18.63 2.67
C ARG A 285 -12.58 -18.85 2.57
N VAL A 286 -13.11 -19.83 3.30
CA VAL A 286 -14.55 -20.02 3.48
C VAL A 286 -14.97 -19.33 4.78
N THR A 287 -15.93 -18.42 4.69
CA THR A 287 -16.35 -17.54 5.78
C THR A 287 -17.60 -18.04 6.50
N ALA A 288 -18.43 -18.85 5.84
CA ALA A 288 -19.58 -19.53 6.43
C ALA A 288 -19.70 -20.95 5.87
N HIS A 289 -20.07 -21.90 6.73
CA HIS A 289 -20.28 -23.30 6.36
C HIS A 289 -21.31 -23.96 7.28
N GLN A 290 -21.81 -25.12 6.86
CA GLN A 290 -22.74 -25.95 7.61
C GLN A 290 -22.24 -27.40 7.65
N GLY A 291 -22.54 -28.10 8.75
CA GLY A 291 -22.21 -29.51 8.93
C GLY A 291 -21.18 -29.75 10.03
N THR A 292 -20.68 -30.98 10.10
CA THR A 292 -19.61 -31.39 11.02
C THR A 292 -18.58 -32.16 10.21
N PRO A 293 -17.28 -31.86 10.32
CA PRO A 293 -16.29 -32.47 9.46
C PRO A 293 -16.21 -33.98 9.72
N THR A 294 -16.33 -34.78 8.66
CA THR A 294 -16.17 -36.24 8.66
C THR A 294 -15.30 -36.66 7.48
N VAL A 295 -14.61 -37.80 7.60
CA VAL A 295 -13.79 -38.33 6.51
C VAL A 295 -14.70 -39.01 5.50
N THR A 296 -14.92 -38.36 4.37
CA THR A 296 -15.67 -38.88 3.21
C THR A 296 -14.75 -39.60 2.22
N GLU A 297 -13.47 -39.20 2.17
CA GLU A 297 -12.44 -39.80 1.32
C GLU A 297 -11.33 -40.49 2.14
N PRO A 298 -11.58 -41.71 2.66
CA PRO A 298 -10.66 -42.41 3.57
C PRO A 298 -9.34 -42.85 2.92
N HIS A 299 -9.25 -42.75 1.59
CA HIS A 299 -8.04 -43.04 0.82
C HIS A 299 -7.10 -41.84 0.73
N LEU A 300 -7.56 -40.63 1.09
CA LEU A 300 -6.74 -39.42 1.19
C LEU A 300 -6.46 -39.02 2.64
N PHE A 301 -7.45 -39.15 3.52
CA PHE A 301 -7.36 -38.69 4.92
C PHE A 301 -7.71 -39.78 5.93
N HIS A 302 -7.02 -39.77 7.07
CA HIS A 302 -7.34 -40.62 8.22
C HIS A 302 -8.35 -39.97 9.16
N ARG A 303 -8.27 -38.64 9.34
CA ARG A 303 -9.15 -37.84 10.21
C ARG A 303 -8.97 -36.34 9.97
N TRP A 304 -9.94 -35.58 10.48
CA TRP A 304 -9.95 -34.12 10.51
C TRP A 304 -9.89 -33.62 11.95
N GLU A 305 -9.13 -32.56 12.20
CA GLU A 305 -8.96 -31.95 13.53
C GLU A 305 -9.05 -30.41 13.45
N TRP A 306 -9.62 -29.80 14.50
CA TRP A 306 -9.67 -28.36 14.66
C TRP A 306 -8.47 -27.88 15.48
N HIS A 307 -7.65 -27.01 14.91
CA HIS A 307 -6.45 -26.47 15.55
C HIS A 307 -6.57 -24.97 15.78
N TRP A 308 -6.10 -24.48 16.92
CA TRP A 308 -5.88 -23.05 17.07
C TRP A 308 -4.77 -22.63 16.11
N PRO A 309 -4.93 -21.53 15.34
CA PRO A 309 -3.86 -21.04 14.48
C PRO A 309 -2.52 -20.90 15.23
N ALA A 310 -2.56 -20.40 16.47
CA ALA A 310 -1.37 -20.23 17.31
C ALA A 310 -0.60 -21.53 17.62
N ASP A 311 -1.24 -22.70 17.56
CA ASP A 311 -0.63 -24.00 17.86
C ASP A 311 0.02 -24.65 16.62
N ILE A 312 -0.33 -24.18 15.42
CA ILE A 312 0.16 -24.74 14.14
C ILE A 312 1.70 -24.73 14.02
N PRO A 313 2.44 -23.70 14.49
CA PRO A 313 3.90 -23.72 14.44
C PRO A 313 4.52 -24.83 15.31
N ALA A 314 3.77 -25.35 16.29
CA ALA A 314 4.17 -26.44 17.17
C ALA A 314 3.49 -27.78 16.83
N LEU A 315 2.83 -27.88 15.67
CA LEU A 315 2.10 -29.07 15.25
C LEU A 315 3.03 -30.29 15.16
N ALA A 316 2.59 -31.41 15.74
CA ALA A 316 3.33 -32.66 15.61
C ALA A 316 3.16 -33.26 14.20
N GLY A 317 4.24 -33.25 13.41
CA GLY A 317 4.28 -33.76 12.04
C GLY A 317 4.63 -32.67 11.02
N THR A 318 4.67 -33.02 9.74
CA THR A 318 4.97 -32.07 8.66
C THR A 318 3.69 -31.53 8.02
N LEU A 319 3.70 -30.26 7.62
CA LEU A 319 2.64 -29.63 6.83
C LEU A 319 2.96 -29.76 5.34
N PHE A 320 1.94 -30.05 4.53
CA PHE A 320 2.07 -30.01 3.08
C PHE A 320 2.35 -28.58 2.61
N THR A 321 3.37 -28.39 1.76
CA THR A 321 3.90 -27.06 1.42
C THR A 321 2.85 -26.09 0.86
N PRO A 322 1.97 -26.46 -0.09
CA PRO A 322 0.86 -25.60 -0.49
C PRO A 322 -0.04 -25.20 0.68
N SER A 323 -0.42 -26.14 1.55
CA SER A 323 -1.22 -25.87 2.74
C SER A 323 -0.51 -24.90 3.69
N ALA A 324 0.79 -25.04 3.89
CA ALA A 324 1.60 -24.14 4.70
C ALA A 324 1.59 -22.70 4.14
N HIS A 325 1.75 -22.54 2.83
CA HIS A 325 1.65 -21.22 2.20
C HIS A 325 0.24 -20.65 2.24
N VAL A 326 -0.80 -21.46 2.09
CA VAL A 326 -2.21 -21.01 2.20
C VAL A 326 -2.53 -20.59 3.64
N LEU A 327 -2.07 -21.33 4.64
CA LEU A 327 -2.17 -20.95 6.06
C LEU A 327 -1.45 -19.63 6.33
N ASP A 328 -0.26 -19.45 5.77
CA ASP A 328 0.49 -18.20 5.84
C ASP A 328 -0.19 -17.07 5.05
N VAL A 329 -0.98 -17.33 4.01
CA VAL A 329 -1.80 -16.24 3.41
C VAL A 329 -2.95 -15.84 4.33
N ALA A 330 -3.58 -16.79 5.03
CA ALA A 330 -4.68 -16.50 5.94
C ALA A 330 -4.20 -15.87 7.26
N TRP A 331 -3.04 -16.29 7.75
CA TRP A 331 -2.36 -15.80 8.94
C TRP A 331 -0.87 -15.55 8.65
N PRO A 332 -0.50 -14.46 7.94
CA PRO A 332 0.90 -14.31 7.53
C PRO A 332 1.89 -14.19 8.70
N GLY A 333 3.08 -14.75 8.50
CA GLY A 333 4.08 -14.89 9.55
C GLY A 333 3.72 -15.93 10.63
N LEU A 334 2.65 -16.71 10.44
CA LEU A 334 2.33 -17.83 11.31
C LEU A 334 3.44 -18.88 11.28
N LEU A 335 3.91 -19.22 10.07
CA LEU A 335 4.96 -20.20 9.85
C LEU A 335 6.26 -19.48 9.50
N GLN A 336 7.37 -19.91 10.12
CA GLN A 336 8.70 -19.40 9.84
C GLN A 336 9.39 -20.31 8.80
N ASP A 337 10.36 -19.76 8.07
CA ASP A 337 11.23 -20.49 7.14
C ASP A 337 10.50 -21.27 6.02
N LEU A 338 9.40 -20.72 5.51
CA LEU A 338 8.70 -21.30 4.37
C LEU A 338 9.54 -21.20 3.08
N PRO A 339 9.42 -22.17 2.15
CA PRO A 339 10.06 -22.08 0.83
C PRO A 339 9.68 -20.80 0.07
N PRO A 340 10.52 -20.28 -0.84
CA PRO A 340 10.15 -19.12 -1.65
C PRO A 340 8.90 -19.38 -2.49
N VAL A 341 7.95 -18.44 -2.46
CA VAL A 341 6.73 -18.46 -3.28
C VAL A 341 6.44 -17.05 -3.79
N HIS A 342 6.03 -16.93 -5.05
CA HIS A 342 5.53 -15.66 -5.57
C HIS A 342 4.07 -15.49 -5.16
N ARG A 343 3.78 -14.43 -4.40
CA ARG A 343 2.43 -14.15 -3.88
C ARG A 343 1.80 -13.02 -4.67
N THR A 344 0.72 -13.32 -5.37
CA THR A 344 -0.18 -12.30 -5.94
C THR A 344 -1.41 -12.21 -5.07
N LEU A 345 -1.48 -11.19 -4.20
CA LEU A 345 -2.66 -10.97 -3.37
C LEU A 345 -3.86 -10.69 -4.28
N ALA A 346 -4.96 -11.38 -4.03
CA ALA A 346 -6.20 -11.07 -4.70
C ALA A 346 -6.66 -9.71 -4.18
N ARG A 347 -6.48 -8.67 -5.00
CA ARG A 347 -7.11 -7.37 -4.78
C ARG A 347 -8.59 -7.54 -5.05
N GLN A 348 -9.31 -8.09 -4.08
CA GLN A 348 -10.74 -7.96 -4.11
C GLN A 348 -11.07 -6.49 -3.83
N PRO A 349 -11.82 -5.80 -4.70
CA PRO A 349 -12.53 -4.63 -4.25
C PRO A 349 -13.29 -5.05 -3.00
N VAL A 350 -13.18 -4.28 -1.91
CA VAL A 350 -13.97 -4.55 -0.71
C VAL A 350 -15.42 -4.65 -1.18
N ALA A 351 -16.01 -5.84 -1.05
CA ALA A 351 -17.41 -6.02 -1.36
C ALA A 351 -18.16 -4.92 -0.61
N PRO A 352 -19.00 -4.12 -1.29
CA PRO A 352 -19.65 -3.00 -0.65
C PRO A 352 -20.34 -3.51 0.61
N GLU A 353 -19.98 -2.92 1.75
CA GLU A 353 -20.57 -3.28 3.03
C GLU A 353 -22.09 -3.24 2.90
N SER A 354 -22.79 -4.15 3.59
CA SER A 354 -24.26 -4.07 3.61
C SER A 354 -24.67 -2.67 4.06
N PRO A 355 -25.75 -2.09 3.50
CA PRO A 355 -26.18 -0.73 3.88
C PRO A 355 -26.38 -0.57 5.39
N GLU A 356 -26.74 -1.64 6.09
CA GLU A 356 -26.87 -1.69 7.55
C GLU A 356 -25.52 -1.57 8.25
N ARG A 357 -24.55 -2.42 7.89
CA ARG A 357 -23.20 -2.38 8.46
C ARG A 357 -22.49 -1.06 8.18
N ALA A 358 -22.68 -0.52 6.97
CA ALA A 358 -22.13 0.79 6.60
C ALA A 358 -22.70 1.93 7.47
N ARG A 359 -24.01 1.90 7.76
CA ARG A 359 -24.64 2.88 8.67
C ARG A 359 -24.15 2.74 10.10
N GLU A 360 -24.08 1.52 10.61
CA GLU A 360 -23.59 1.24 11.96
C GLU A 360 -22.12 1.68 12.13
N SER A 361 -21.25 1.28 11.20
CA SER A 361 -19.83 1.63 11.24
C SER A 361 -19.61 3.15 11.09
N GLN A 362 -20.48 3.84 10.34
CA GLN A 362 -20.50 5.30 10.27
C GLN A 362 -20.92 5.90 11.60
N GLN A 363 -22.02 5.48 12.21
CA GLN A 363 -22.50 6.01 13.48
C GLN A 363 -21.47 5.86 14.60
N LEU A 364 -20.85 4.69 14.72
CA LEU A 364 -19.81 4.42 15.71
C LEU A 364 -18.55 5.26 15.48
N ARG A 365 -18.14 5.43 14.22
CA ARG A 365 -17.02 6.32 13.87
C ARG A 365 -17.29 7.78 14.26
N GLN A 366 -18.51 8.26 14.00
CA GLN A 366 -18.92 9.61 14.38
C GLN A 366 -18.91 9.78 15.90
N LYS A 367 -19.55 8.87 16.63
CA LYS A 367 -19.58 8.86 18.10
C LYS A 367 -18.18 8.81 18.71
N MET A 368 -17.30 7.94 18.21
CA MET A 368 -15.91 7.88 18.64
C MET A 368 -15.21 9.23 18.45
N THR A 369 -15.38 9.85 17.28
CA THR A 369 -14.74 11.13 16.99
C THR A 369 -15.28 12.26 17.88
N ASP A 370 -16.60 12.29 18.14
CA ASP A 370 -17.21 13.25 19.09
C ASP A 370 -16.59 13.09 20.49
N GLN A 371 -16.46 11.85 20.97
CA GLN A 371 -15.82 11.58 22.26
C GLN A 371 -14.36 12.05 22.31
N LEU A 372 -13.60 11.86 21.24
CA LEU A 372 -12.21 12.32 21.16
C LEU A 372 -12.09 13.85 21.17
N ILE A 373 -13.08 14.56 20.61
CA ILE A 373 -13.14 16.03 20.65
C ILE A 373 -13.54 16.50 22.05
N ASP A 374 -14.59 15.93 22.64
CA ASP A 374 -15.09 16.28 23.97
C ASP A 374 -14.02 16.05 25.06
N GLN A 375 -13.16 15.04 24.88
CA GLN A 375 -12.05 14.73 25.78
C GLN A 375 -10.79 15.57 25.50
N GLY A 376 -10.79 16.44 24.49
CA GLY A 376 -9.66 17.31 24.15
C GLY A 376 -8.53 16.64 23.35
N TYR A 377 -8.66 15.37 22.99
CA TYR A 377 -7.66 14.66 22.19
C TYR A 377 -7.60 15.17 20.74
N ILE A 378 -8.73 15.62 20.20
CA ILE A 378 -8.83 16.28 18.89
C ILE A 378 -9.23 17.74 19.10
N ASN A 379 -8.41 18.66 18.61
CA ASN A 379 -8.70 20.10 18.60
C ASN A 379 -8.32 20.79 17.28
N ASP A 380 -7.98 20.00 16.27
CA ASP A 380 -7.60 20.44 14.94
C ASP A 380 -8.62 19.92 13.90
N ALA A 381 -9.11 20.82 13.05
CA ALA A 381 -10.16 20.51 12.08
C ALA A 381 -9.74 19.50 11.01
N SER A 382 -8.44 19.46 10.64
CA SER A 382 -7.91 18.48 9.69
C SER A 382 -7.85 17.09 10.31
N VAL A 383 -7.43 17.00 11.59
CA VAL A 383 -7.43 15.73 12.34
C VAL A 383 -8.86 15.24 12.56
N GLU A 384 -9.79 16.11 12.92
CA GLU A 384 -11.22 15.75 13.00
C GLU A 384 -11.70 15.17 11.67
N THR A 385 -11.48 15.88 10.57
CA THR A 385 -11.92 15.44 9.23
C THR A 385 -11.37 14.05 8.89
N ALA A 386 -10.10 13.79 9.20
CA ALA A 386 -9.47 12.50 8.99
C ALA A 386 -10.18 11.39 9.78
N PHE A 387 -10.43 11.59 11.08
CA PHE A 387 -11.13 10.62 11.93
C PHE A 387 -12.58 10.35 11.50
N ARG A 388 -13.27 11.37 10.98
CA ARG A 388 -14.62 11.24 10.42
C ARG A 388 -14.66 10.37 9.16
N ARG A 389 -13.56 10.33 8.39
CA ARG A 389 -13.47 9.67 7.08
C ARG A 389 -12.86 8.28 7.13
N VAL A 390 -11.77 8.10 7.86
CA VAL A 390 -11.01 6.83 7.87
C VAL A 390 -11.86 5.70 8.44
N ARG A 391 -12.12 4.69 7.59
CA ARG A 391 -12.88 3.48 7.95
C ARG A 391 -11.99 2.49 8.70
N ARG A 392 -11.71 2.79 9.97
CA ARG A 392 -10.80 2.01 10.86
C ARG A 392 -11.09 0.49 10.87
N HIS A 393 -12.36 0.09 10.81
CA HIS A 393 -12.79 -1.32 10.82
C HIS A 393 -12.30 -2.13 9.62
N LEU A 394 -12.00 -1.50 8.47
CA LEU A 394 -11.48 -2.22 7.30
C LEU A 394 -10.06 -2.76 7.51
N PHE A 395 -9.34 -2.16 8.46
CA PHE A 395 -8.05 -2.67 8.88
C PHE A 395 -8.18 -3.73 9.97
N LEU A 396 -9.35 -4.05 10.50
CA LEU A 396 -9.52 -4.97 11.62
C LEU A 396 -10.59 -6.02 11.31
N PRO A 397 -10.38 -6.87 10.27
CA PRO A 397 -11.35 -7.90 9.92
C PRO A 397 -11.53 -8.89 11.08
N GLY A 398 -12.79 -9.29 11.33
CA GLY A 398 -13.14 -10.23 12.40
C GLY A 398 -13.31 -9.61 13.79
N VAL A 399 -13.08 -8.31 13.94
CA VAL A 399 -13.32 -7.58 15.20
C VAL A 399 -14.68 -6.89 15.12
N ASP A 400 -15.44 -6.91 16.21
CA ASP A 400 -16.73 -6.24 16.29
C ASP A 400 -16.57 -4.70 16.23
N LEU A 401 -17.57 -4.02 15.66
CA LEU A 401 -17.47 -2.58 15.39
C LEU A 401 -17.38 -1.73 16.67
N GLU A 402 -18.05 -2.15 17.75
CA GLU A 402 -18.00 -1.46 19.05
C GLU A 402 -16.57 -1.47 19.61
N THR A 403 -15.90 -2.63 19.60
CA THR A 403 -14.49 -2.74 19.98
C THR A 403 -13.59 -1.92 19.08
N VAL A 404 -13.81 -1.93 17.74
CA VAL A 404 -12.98 -1.16 16.81
C VAL A 404 -13.01 0.35 17.07
N TYR A 405 -14.20 0.86 17.41
CA TYR A 405 -14.46 2.29 17.59
C TYR A 405 -14.52 2.72 19.07
N ALA A 406 -14.13 1.87 20.01
CA ALA A 406 -13.96 2.27 21.40
C ALA A 406 -12.80 3.28 21.53
N ALA A 407 -13.09 4.51 21.94
CA ALA A 407 -12.13 5.62 21.90
C ALA A 407 -10.86 5.38 22.74
N ALA A 408 -11.01 4.81 23.95
CA ALA A 408 -9.93 4.64 24.92
C ALA A 408 -9.23 3.27 24.83
N ASP A 409 -10.00 2.19 24.66
CA ASP A 409 -9.54 0.82 24.95
C ASP A 409 -9.29 -0.04 23.69
N ALA A 410 -9.49 0.49 22.49
CA ALA A 410 -9.36 -0.25 21.24
C ALA A 410 -7.90 -0.48 20.80
N VAL A 411 -7.11 -1.17 21.63
CA VAL A 411 -5.79 -1.72 21.30
C VAL A 411 -5.97 -3.15 20.80
N VAL A 412 -5.81 -3.36 19.49
CA VAL A 412 -6.10 -4.67 18.89
C VAL A 412 -4.81 -5.34 18.42
N PRO A 413 -4.40 -6.47 19.01
CA PRO A 413 -3.26 -7.26 18.55
C PRO A 413 -3.49 -7.79 17.14
N THR A 414 -2.55 -7.54 16.25
CA THR A 414 -2.56 -8.04 14.87
C THR A 414 -1.56 -9.17 14.69
N LYS A 415 -0.51 -9.23 15.51
CA LYS A 415 0.45 -10.34 15.55
C LYS A 415 0.87 -10.64 16.98
N ARG A 416 1.10 -11.92 17.27
CA ARG A 416 1.67 -12.43 18.52
C ARG A 416 2.87 -13.31 18.22
N ASP A 417 3.84 -13.36 19.14
CA ASP A 417 4.93 -14.34 19.09
C ASP A 417 4.48 -15.72 19.60
N ARG A 418 5.40 -16.69 19.57
CA ARG A 418 5.19 -18.08 20.03
C ARG A 418 4.78 -18.20 21.51
N ASN A 419 5.02 -17.17 22.32
CA ASN A 419 4.69 -17.13 23.74
C ASN A 419 3.36 -16.39 23.99
N GLY A 420 2.64 -16.03 22.93
CA GLY A 420 1.37 -15.30 22.99
C GLY A 420 1.53 -13.79 23.24
N LYS A 421 2.76 -13.26 23.33
CA LYS A 421 2.99 -11.82 23.53
C LYS A 421 2.70 -11.08 22.23
N ALA A 422 1.95 -9.98 22.30
CA ALA A 422 1.69 -9.14 21.14
C ALA A 422 2.99 -8.50 20.62
N THR A 423 3.26 -8.67 19.31
CA THR A 423 4.40 -8.10 18.60
C THR A 423 3.99 -7.02 17.60
N SER A 424 2.69 -6.95 17.25
CA SER A 424 2.10 -5.88 16.47
C SER A 424 0.65 -5.63 16.92
N THR A 425 0.24 -4.36 16.94
CA THR A 425 -1.09 -3.92 17.38
C THR A 425 -1.56 -2.72 16.58
N VAL A 426 -2.86 -2.60 16.33
CA VAL A 426 -3.46 -1.30 15.99
C VAL A 426 -3.68 -0.51 17.28
N SER A 427 -3.03 0.66 17.40
CA SER A 427 -3.12 1.54 18.57
C SER A 427 -4.50 2.13 18.79
N ALA A 428 -4.83 2.46 20.04
CA ALA A 428 -6.10 3.05 20.41
C ALA A 428 -6.35 4.41 19.69
N PRO A 429 -7.60 4.74 19.34
CA PRO A 429 -7.96 5.97 18.63
C PRO A 429 -7.47 7.25 19.32
N TRP A 430 -7.62 7.36 20.63
CA TRP A 430 -7.20 8.55 21.37
C TRP A 430 -5.72 8.87 21.20
N LEU A 431 -4.87 7.84 21.23
CA LEU A 431 -3.43 8.00 21.13
C LEU A 431 -3.00 8.37 19.71
N GLN A 432 -3.64 7.78 18.69
CA GLN A 432 -3.45 8.21 17.30
C GLN A 432 -3.84 9.68 17.11
N ALA A 433 -4.95 10.10 17.71
CA ALA A 433 -5.44 11.48 17.61
C ALA A 433 -4.45 12.47 18.22
N VAL A 434 -3.96 12.17 19.43
CA VAL A 434 -2.92 12.97 20.10
C VAL A 434 -1.65 13.00 19.26
N MET A 435 -1.16 11.86 18.77
CA MET A 435 0.08 11.82 17.99
C MET A 435 -0.03 12.58 16.66
N LEU A 436 -1.17 12.51 15.97
CA LEU A 436 -1.42 13.26 14.74
C LEU A 436 -1.49 14.78 15.00
N ARG A 437 -2.20 15.18 16.06
CA ARG A 437 -2.25 16.58 16.51
C ARG A 437 -0.84 17.13 16.75
N GLU A 438 -0.03 16.39 17.49
CA GLU A 438 1.34 16.82 17.82
C GLU A 438 2.31 16.77 16.63
N ALA A 439 2.05 15.90 15.65
CA ALA A 439 2.81 15.86 14.40
C ALA A 439 2.57 17.09 13.52
N ALA A 440 1.47 17.81 13.76
CA ALA A 440 1.14 19.09 13.12
C ALA A 440 1.27 19.09 11.59
N LEU A 441 0.89 17.96 10.98
CA LEU A 441 0.89 17.75 9.53
C LEU A 441 -0.01 18.78 8.83
N ARG A 442 0.39 19.18 7.62
CA ARG A 442 -0.32 20.13 6.77
C ARG A 442 -0.55 19.56 5.38
N ALA A 443 -1.48 20.18 4.67
CA ALA A 443 -1.74 19.84 3.28
C ALA A 443 -0.48 20.00 2.43
N GLY A 444 -0.08 18.94 1.71
CA GLY A 444 1.12 18.91 0.87
C GLY A 444 2.36 18.31 1.53
N ASP A 445 2.35 18.08 2.85
CA ASP A 445 3.52 17.56 3.57
C ASP A 445 3.91 16.14 3.12
N THR A 446 5.21 15.84 3.26
CA THR A 446 5.78 14.50 3.14
C THR A 446 6.11 13.95 4.51
N ALA A 447 5.54 12.80 4.89
CA ALA A 447 5.68 12.26 6.23
C ALA A 447 5.94 10.75 6.25
N LEU A 448 6.67 10.31 7.28
CA LEU A 448 7.01 8.92 7.52
C LEU A 448 6.33 8.39 8.78
N GLU A 449 5.69 7.23 8.67
CA GLU A 449 5.30 6.39 9.80
C GLU A 449 6.30 5.22 9.96
N ILE A 450 6.80 5.02 11.18
CA ILE A 450 7.64 3.87 11.56
C ILE A 450 6.86 2.96 12.51
N GLY A 451 6.55 1.76 12.05
CA GLY A 451 5.56 0.86 12.65
C GLY A 451 4.25 0.97 11.86
N SER A 452 3.93 -0.05 11.07
CA SER A 452 2.78 0.00 10.17
C SER A 452 1.62 -0.82 10.71
N ASN A 453 0.41 -0.54 10.24
CA ASN A 453 -0.77 -1.41 10.36
C ASN A 453 -1.95 -0.88 9.51
N GLY A 454 -1.84 0.33 8.96
CA GLY A 454 -2.78 0.93 8.02
C GLY A 454 -3.54 2.16 8.53
N PRO A 455 -4.28 2.10 9.66
CA PRO A 455 -5.16 3.20 10.07
C PRO A 455 -4.48 4.54 10.26
N ASN A 456 -3.30 4.58 10.86
CA ASN A 456 -2.59 5.83 11.12
C ASN A 456 -2.02 6.43 9.82
N ALA A 457 -1.42 5.63 8.93
CA ALA A 457 -1.06 6.09 7.59
C ALA A 457 -2.25 6.64 6.79
N ALA A 458 -3.43 6.02 6.90
CA ALA A 458 -4.66 6.52 6.27
C ALA A 458 -5.10 7.87 6.87
N LEU A 459 -5.04 8.02 8.19
CA LEU A 459 -5.31 9.30 8.88
C LEU A 459 -4.33 10.38 8.43
N MET A 460 -3.02 10.08 8.36
CA MET A 460 -2.00 11.00 7.86
C MET A 460 -2.31 11.42 6.41
N GLN A 461 -2.74 10.48 5.56
CA GLN A 461 -3.06 10.74 4.16
C GLN A 461 -4.28 11.66 3.97
N GLU A 462 -5.29 11.57 4.84
CA GLU A 462 -6.41 12.53 4.86
C GLU A 462 -5.96 13.94 5.27
N VAL A 463 -5.05 14.04 6.25
CA VAL A 463 -4.54 15.35 6.72
C VAL A 463 -3.68 16.04 5.66
N VAL A 464 -2.72 15.33 5.05
CA VAL A 464 -1.84 15.93 4.02
C VAL A 464 -2.52 16.09 2.66
N GLY A 465 -3.65 15.40 2.46
CA GLY A 465 -4.45 15.46 1.25
C GLY A 465 -3.72 14.95 -0.01
N PRO A 466 -4.30 15.17 -1.20
CA PRO A 466 -3.77 14.63 -2.45
C PRO A 466 -2.49 15.32 -2.94
N GLY A 467 -2.03 16.40 -2.31
CA GLY A 467 -0.73 17.01 -2.62
C GLY A 467 0.44 16.37 -1.86
N GLY A 468 0.15 15.79 -0.69
CA GLY A 468 1.17 15.22 0.19
C GLY A 468 1.55 13.79 -0.15
N ARG A 469 2.53 13.28 0.59
CA ARG A 469 3.09 11.94 0.41
C ARG A 469 3.30 11.27 1.76
N ILE A 470 2.63 10.13 1.97
CA ILE A 470 2.79 9.32 3.17
C ILE A 470 3.60 8.07 2.84
N ILE A 471 4.64 7.86 3.63
CA ILE A 471 5.41 6.62 3.67
C ILE A 471 5.10 5.94 4.99
N THR A 472 4.78 4.66 4.97
CA THR A 472 4.63 3.83 6.18
C THR A 472 5.51 2.61 6.06
N MET A 473 6.21 2.26 7.14
CA MET A 473 7.14 1.14 7.11
C MET A 473 7.05 0.26 8.35
N ASP A 474 7.38 -1.01 8.17
CA ASP A 474 7.53 -1.97 9.26
C ASP A 474 8.67 -2.95 8.93
N ILE A 475 9.27 -3.53 9.97
CA ILE A 475 10.32 -4.55 9.82
C ILE A 475 9.73 -5.94 9.55
N ASP A 476 8.46 -6.14 9.91
CA ASP A 476 7.78 -7.42 9.81
C ASP A 476 7.04 -7.56 8.47
N PRO A 477 7.41 -8.54 7.62
CA PRO A 477 6.73 -8.78 6.35
C PRO A 477 5.21 -9.00 6.50
N PHE A 478 4.76 -9.64 7.60
CA PHE A 478 3.33 -9.81 7.86
C PHE A 478 2.61 -8.47 7.92
N VAL A 479 3.17 -7.52 8.67
CA VAL A 479 2.58 -6.22 8.92
C VAL A 479 2.55 -5.40 7.63
N VAL A 480 3.62 -5.48 6.84
CA VAL A 480 3.72 -4.84 5.51
C VAL A 480 2.68 -5.39 4.55
N GLU A 481 2.59 -6.71 4.40
CA GLU A 481 1.62 -7.37 3.52
C GLU A 481 0.18 -7.02 3.91
N ARG A 482 -0.12 -7.04 5.22
CA ARG A 482 -1.42 -6.66 5.78
C ARG A 482 -1.78 -5.21 5.44
N THR A 483 -0.81 -4.30 5.61
CA THR A 483 -0.98 -2.87 5.32
C THR A 483 -1.21 -2.64 3.83
N ALA A 484 -0.38 -3.25 2.97
CA ALA A 484 -0.47 -3.15 1.51
C ALA A 484 -1.79 -3.72 0.95
N ARG A 485 -2.41 -4.68 1.66
CA ARG A 485 -3.75 -5.18 1.35
C ARG A 485 -4.85 -4.19 1.77
N PHE A 486 -4.83 -3.73 3.02
CA PHE A 486 -5.97 -3.02 3.59
C PHE A 486 -6.05 -1.52 3.26
N LEU A 487 -4.93 -0.87 2.94
CA LEU A 487 -4.94 0.53 2.53
C LEU A 487 -5.73 0.78 1.23
N PRO A 488 -5.46 0.07 0.11
CA PRO A 488 -6.30 0.15 -1.10
C PRO A 488 -7.77 -0.15 -0.83
N ALA A 489 -8.05 -1.21 -0.07
CA ALA A 489 -9.39 -1.61 0.34
C ALA A 489 -10.13 -0.48 1.11
N ALA A 490 -9.41 0.30 1.90
CA ALA A 490 -9.96 1.45 2.62
C ALA A 490 -10.07 2.72 1.75
N GLY A 491 -9.50 2.74 0.54
CA GLY A 491 -9.50 3.87 -0.41
C GLY A 491 -8.19 4.65 -0.46
N TYR A 492 -7.08 4.08 0.04
CA TYR A 492 -5.79 4.75 0.21
C TYR A 492 -4.69 4.11 -0.64
N ASP A 493 -4.77 4.26 -1.96
CA ASP A 493 -3.81 3.67 -2.91
C ASP A 493 -2.46 4.42 -3.01
N ARG A 494 -2.40 5.62 -2.42
CA ARG A 494 -1.27 6.56 -2.57
C ARG A 494 -0.21 6.46 -1.49
N VAL A 495 -0.52 5.73 -0.42
CA VAL A 495 0.40 5.53 0.69
C VAL A 495 1.49 4.54 0.26
N CYS A 496 2.75 4.93 0.40
CA CYS A 496 3.89 4.09 0.08
C CYS A 496 4.21 3.16 1.26
N VAL A 497 3.93 1.87 1.12
CA VAL A 497 4.24 0.85 2.15
C VAL A 497 5.62 0.26 1.90
N VAL A 498 6.49 0.25 2.92
CA VAL A 498 7.88 -0.17 2.80
C VAL A 498 8.23 -1.22 3.85
N LEU A 499 8.91 -2.29 3.43
CA LEU A 499 9.55 -3.25 4.33
C LEU A 499 10.95 -2.76 4.67
N GLY A 500 11.25 -2.61 5.96
CA GLY A 500 12.58 -2.21 6.40
C GLY A 500 12.69 -1.95 7.89
N ASP A 501 13.93 -1.89 8.38
CA ASP A 501 14.20 -1.51 9.77
C ASP A 501 14.07 0.00 9.95
N GLY A 502 13.13 0.41 10.80
CA GLY A 502 12.85 1.81 11.10
C GLY A 502 14.05 2.57 11.68
N GLU A 503 15.04 1.89 12.26
CA GLU A 503 16.27 2.53 12.74
C GLU A 503 17.01 3.29 11.64
N HIS A 504 16.95 2.81 10.40
CA HIS A 504 17.64 3.41 9.25
C HIS A 504 16.81 4.47 8.52
N GLY A 505 15.55 4.67 8.91
CA GLY A 505 14.58 5.47 8.17
C GLY A 505 14.09 4.77 6.89
N ALA A 506 13.20 5.44 6.16
CA ALA A 506 12.65 4.87 4.93
C ALA A 506 13.63 5.01 3.74
N PRO A 507 13.95 3.91 3.03
CA PRO A 507 14.70 3.94 1.78
C PRO A 507 14.20 5.01 0.81
N GLY A 508 15.11 5.82 0.26
CA GLY A 508 14.79 6.92 -0.66
C GLY A 508 14.29 8.21 0.01
N PHE A 509 14.14 8.22 1.33
CA PHE A 509 13.73 9.40 2.13
C PHE A 509 14.70 9.69 3.27
N THR A 510 15.96 9.29 3.13
CA THR A 510 17.02 9.50 4.14
C THR A 510 17.83 10.77 3.93
N ASP A 511 17.62 11.48 2.82
CA ASP A 511 18.31 12.74 2.52
C ASP A 511 17.97 13.82 3.54
N THR A 512 18.86 14.80 3.71
CA THR A 512 18.65 15.86 4.71
C THR A 512 17.43 16.70 4.36
N GLY A 513 16.47 16.80 5.29
CA GLY A 513 15.26 17.61 5.09
C GLY A 513 14.29 17.04 4.06
N SER A 514 14.24 15.72 3.89
CA SER A 514 13.29 15.02 3.01
C SER A 514 11.87 14.88 3.59
N LEU A 515 11.68 15.08 4.91
CA LEU A 515 10.44 14.80 5.63
C LEU A 515 10.00 16.01 6.47
N ASP A 516 8.71 16.35 6.40
CA ASP A 516 8.07 17.36 7.26
C ASP A 516 7.79 16.79 8.66
N ALA A 517 7.42 15.51 8.73
CA ALA A 517 7.18 14.83 9.99
C ALA A 517 7.52 13.33 9.97
N ILE A 518 7.83 12.82 11.16
CA ILE A 518 8.01 11.39 11.46
C ILE A 518 7.12 11.03 12.64
N ILE A 519 6.29 10.00 12.49
CA ILE A 519 5.48 9.42 13.57
C ILE A 519 5.95 7.98 13.80
N VAL A 520 6.46 7.69 14.98
CA VAL A 520 6.87 6.33 15.37
C VAL A 520 5.73 5.70 16.17
N THR A 521 5.25 4.52 15.78
CA THR A 521 4.15 3.81 16.45
C THR A 521 4.63 2.51 17.10
N THR A 522 5.90 2.48 17.48
CA THR A 522 6.52 1.44 18.32
C THR A 522 7.29 2.10 19.45
N GLN A 523 7.53 1.37 20.53
CA GLN A 523 8.27 1.87 21.67
C GLN A 523 9.77 1.88 21.36
N ALA A 524 10.30 3.07 21.08
CA ALA A 524 11.69 3.29 20.71
C ALA A 524 12.55 3.49 21.97
N PRO A 525 13.65 2.74 22.12
CA PRO A 525 14.59 2.97 23.22
C PRO A 525 15.50 4.17 23.01
N ASP A 526 15.67 4.63 21.77
CA ASP A 526 16.62 5.68 21.37
C ASP A 526 16.12 6.44 20.13
N ILE A 527 16.79 7.54 19.76
CA ILE A 527 16.51 8.32 18.56
C ILE A 527 17.70 8.20 17.59
N PRO A 528 17.58 7.39 16.52
CA PRO A 528 18.61 7.25 15.50
C PRO A 528 18.93 8.57 14.77
N PRO A 529 20.17 8.76 14.28
CA PRO A 529 20.58 9.96 13.55
C PRO A 529 19.78 10.17 12.26
N ALA A 530 19.33 9.08 11.64
CA ALA A 530 18.52 9.11 10.41
C ALA A 530 17.25 9.94 10.60
N TRP A 531 16.57 9.83 11.76
CA TRP A 531 15.32 10.54 12.02
C TRP A 531 15.53 12.06 12.19
N ILE A 532 16.64 12.45 12.81
CA ILE A 532 17.00 13.87 12.98
C ILE A 532 17.41 14.47 11.62
N THR A 533 18.18 13.71 10.84
CA THR A 533 18.74 14.17 9.56
C THR A 533 17.66 14.36 8.51
N SER A 534 16.74 13.40 8.38
CA SER A 534 15.69 13.44 7.35
C SER A 534 14.63 14.52 7.58
N LEU A 535 14.45 15.01 8.81
CA LEU A 535 13.48 16.07 9.09
C LEU A 535 13.91 17.43 8.51
N VAL A 536 12.95 18.21 8.00
CA VAL A 536 13.14 19.63 7.66
C VAL A 536 13.31 20.48 8.91
N GLU A 537 13.89 21.68 8.78
CA GLU A 537 13.90 22.66 9.88
C GLU A 537 12.47 23.00 10.31
N GLY A 538 12.20 22.96 11.62
CA GLY A 538 10.84 23.13 12.15
C GLY A 538 9.94 21.88 12.01
N GLY A 539 10.41 20.82 11.34
CA GLY A 539 9.71 19.54 11.22
C GLY A 539 9.46 18.85 12.57
N ARG A 540 8.59 17.83 12.56
CA ARG A 540 8.10 17.17 13.79
C ARG A 540 8.53 15.70 13.88
N LEU A 541 9.06 15.30 15.04
CA LEU A 541 9.17 13.88 15.41
C LEU A 541 8.20 13.61 16.55
N VAL A 542 7.28 12.66 16.37
CA VAL A 542 6.44 12.14 17.45
C VAL A 542 6.83 10.70 17.71
N VAL A 543 7.38 10.42 18.89
CA VAL A 543 7.96 9.11 19.21
C VAL A 543 7.60 8.66 20.62
N PRO A 544 7.09 7.42 20.79
CA PRO A 544 7.03 6.72 22.06
C PRO A 544 8.45 6.38 22.55
N LEU A 545 9.08 7.32 23.23
CA LEU A 545 10.46 7.21 23.68
C LEU A 545 10.53 6.61 25.08
N THR A 546 11.34 5.57 25.23
CA THR A 546 11.62 4.96 26.53
C THR A 546 12.73 5.72 27.25
N ILE A 547 12.43 6.21 28.46
CA ILE A 547 13.38 6.88 29.35
C ILE A 547 13.30 6.19 30.70
N HIS A 548 14.38 5.51 31.11
CA HIS A 548 14.43 4.69 32.32
C HIS A 548 13.30 3.64 32.41
N GLY A 549 12.91 3.08 31.25
CA GLY A 549 11.91 2.02 31.14
C GLY A 549 10.45 2.48 31.23
N TYR A 550 10.21 3.78 31.40
CA TYR A 550 8.90 4.40 31.22
C TYR A 550 8.80 4.95 29.80
N SER A 551 7.60 4.88 29.21
CA SER A 551 7.37 5.30 27.83
C SER A 551 6.43 6.50 27.77
N TRP A 552 6.85 7.52 27.03
CA TRP A 552 6.02 8.67 26.68
C TRP A 552 6.04 8.87 25.18
N ALA A 553 4.90 9.14 24.58
CA ALA A 553 4.83 9.75 23.27
C ALA A 553 5.26 11.21 23.43
N ILE A 554 6.47 11.52 22.95
CA ILE A 554 7.07 12.85 23.01
C ILE A 554 7.07 13.42 21.61
N ALA A 555 6.53 14.63 21.47
CA ALA A 555 6.64 15.41 20.26
C ALA A 555 7.85 16.33 20.34
N PHE A 556 8.63 16.38 19.28
CA PHE A 556 9.80 17.23 19.14
C PHE A 556 9.68 18.14 17.92
N GLU A 557 10.28 19.32 18.01
CA GLU A 557 10.55 20.21 16.90
C GLU A 557 12.04 20.15 16.54
N LYS A 558 12.37 20.01 15.26
CA LYS A 558 13.75 20.17 14.79
C LYS A 558 14.17 21.63 14.85
N ARG A 559 15.33 21.86 15.47
CA ARG A 559 16.03 23.15 15.54
C ARG A 559 17.50 22.96 15.23
N GLY A 560 17.90 23.21 13.98
CA GLY A 560 19.23 22.91 13.47
C GLY A 560 19.54 21.41 13.56
N HIS A 561 20.52 21.06 14.39
CA HIS A 561 20.94 19.67 14.61
C HIS A 561 20.33 19.04 15.88
N GLU A 562 19.39 19.73 16.52
CA GLU A 562 18.76 19.32 17.76
C GLU A 562 17.26 19.04 17.57
N LEU A 563 16.72 18.17 18.41
CA LEU A 563 15.28 18.04 18.62
C LEU A 563 14.93 18.62 19.99
N VAL A 564 13.92 19.47 20.05
CA VAL A 564 13.44 20.10 21.30
C VAL A 564 12.03 19.65 21.58
N SER A 565 11.79 19.10 22.78
CA SER A 565 10.46 18.59 23.14
C SER A 565 9.39 19.69 23.18
N ARG A 566 8.15 19.29 22.92
CA ARG A 566 6.96 20.14 22.92
C ARG A 566 5.88 19.64 23.87
N SER A 567 5.68 18.33 23.93
CA SER A 567 4.63 17.69 24.71
C SER A 567 5.04 16.28 25.13
N TYR A 568 4.34 15.76 26.15
CA TYR A 568 4.56 14.43 26.71
C TYR A 568 3.23 13.77 27.03
N THR A 569 2.97 12.62 26.42
CA THR A 569 1.78 11.82 26.68
C THR A 569 2.21 10.44 27.15
N VAL A 570 1.79 10.02 28.34
CA VAL A 570 2.04 8.66 28.83
C VAL A 570 1.40 7.66 27.88
N CYS A 571 2.12 6.63 27.46
CA CYS A 571 1.60 5.63 26.53
C CYS A 571 2.27 4.27 26.68
N GLY A 572 1.67 3.24 26.09
CA GLY A 572 2.27 1.93 25.89
C GLY A 572 2.22 1.52 24.42
N PHE A 573 3.32 0.96 23.92
CA PHE A 573 3.43 0.44 22.55
C PHE A 573 4.16 -0.90 22.57
N VAL A 574 4.03 -1.66 21.47
CA VAL A 574 4.89 -2.83 21.26
C VAL A 574 6.37 -2.39 21.15
N PRO A 575 7.33 -3.14 21.72
CA PRO A 575 8.74 -2.79 21.64
C PRO A 575 9.24 -2.69 20.20
N MET A 576 10.12 -1.72 19.94
CA MET A 576 10.87 -1.66 18.69
C MET A 576 11.71 -2.94 18.50
N GLN A 577 11.77 -3.41 17.27
CA GLN A 577 12.50 -4.62 16.85
C GLN A 577 13.69 -4.25 15.96
N GLY A 578 14.47 -5.24 15.53
CA GLY A 578 15.62 -5.03 14.63
C GLY A 578 16.85 -4.46 15.32
N ALA A 579 17.62 -3.65 14.60
CA ALA A 579 18.78 -2.96 15.13
C ALA A 579 18.43 -2.08 16.35
N GLY A 580 17.19 -1.59 16.39
CA GLY A 580 16.67 -0.71 17.45
C GLY A 580 16.19 -1.46 18.68
N ALA A 581 16.20 -2.79 18.66
CA ALA A 581 15.77 -3.58 19.81
C ALA A 581 16.73 -3.40 20.98
N GLN A 582 16.17 -3.24 22.18
CA GLN A 582 16.93 -3.22 23.42
C GLN A 582 16.33 -4.23 24.41
N VAL A 583 17.20 -5.04 25.00
CA VAL A 583 16.87 -5.92 26.13
C VAL A 583 17.20 -5.17 27.41
N GLU A 584 16.25 -5.12 28.34
CA GLU A 584 16.50 -4.54 29.67
C GLU A 584 17.36 -5.49 30.51
N ASP A 585 18.36 -4.95 31.22
CA ASP A 585 19.06 -5.69 32.25
C ASP A 585 18.13 -5.90 33.44
N VAL A 586 17.98 -7.15 33.90
CA VAL A 586 17.09 -7.52 35.00
C VAL A 586 17.85 -8.35 36.02
N VAL A 587 17.80 -7.92 37.28
CA VAL A 587 18.27 -8.67 38.44
C VAL A 587 17.07 -9.28 39.13
N SER A 588 17.01 -10.61 39.13
CA SER A 588 15.99 -11.38 39.85
C SER A 588 16.45 -11.67 41.27
N LEU A 589 15.65 -11.30 42.25
CA LEU A 589 15.87 -11.60 43.66
C LEU A 589 14.87 -12.66 44.13
N ARG A 590 15.24 -13.40 45.18
CA ARG A 590 14.33 -14.34 45.88
C ARG A 590 13.60 -15.31 44.94
N GLY A 591 14.34 -15.95 44.03
CA GLY A 591 13.75 -16.93 43.10
C GLY A 591 12.84 -16.34 42.02
N GLY A 592 12.91 -15.02 41.77
CA GLY A 592 12.12 -14.33 40.74
C GLY A 592 10.91 -13.57 41.26
N GLU A 593 10.64 -13.65 42.57
CA GLU A 593 9.60 -12.86 43.27
C GLU A 593 9.77 -11.36 43.00
N ILE A 594 11.00 -10.86 43.06
CA ILE A 594 11.30 -9.44 42.86
C ILE A 594 12.22 -9.30 41.64
N ARG A 595 11.86 -8.40 40.73
CA ARG A 595 12.66 -8.06 39.55
C ARG A 595 13.06 -6.61 39.60
N VAL A 596 14.37 -6.35 39.66
CA VAL A 596 14.95 -5.02 39.58
C VAL A 596 15.47 -4.81 38.16
N ARG A 597 14.98 -3.79 37.47
CA ARG A 597 15.27 -3.51 36.06
C ARG A 597 16.16 -2.28 35.93
N PHE A 598 17.14 -2.35 35.03
CA PHE A 598 18.06 -1.26 34.70
C PHE A 598 17.97 -0.91 33.21
N PRO A 599 16.96 -0.13 32.77
CA PRO A 599 16.67 0.07 31.35
C PRO A 599 17.71 0.90 30.60
N GLU A 600 18.53 1.69 31.30
CA GLU A 600 19.61 2.50 30.70
C GLU A 600 21.00 1.87 30.90
N GLY A 601 21.02 0.58 31.25
CA GLY A 601 22.24 -0.15 31.61
C GLY A 601 22.61 0.03 33.08
N GLY A 602 23.16 -1.03 33.66
CA GLY A 602 23.49 -1.10 35.08
C GLY A 602 23.25 -2.49 35.62
N THR A 603 23.75 -2.75 36.82
CA THR A 603 23.51 -4.02 37.49
C THR A 603 23.57 -3.81 39.00
N ALA A 604 23.08 -4.80 39.73
CA ALA A 604 23.20 -4.87 41.17
C ALA A 604 23.57 -6.30 41.58
N ASP A 605 24.27 -6.42 42.69
CA ASP A 605 24.57 -7.71 43.29
C ASP A 605 23.28 -8.30 43.91
N ALA A 606 22.79 -9.38 43.30
CA ALA A 606 21.54 -10.03 43.67
C ALA A 606 21.59 -10.62 45.09
N GLU A 607 22.74 -11.14 45.52
CA GLU A 607 22.90 -11.73 46.86
C GLU A 607 22.88 -10.62 47.91
N GLN A 608 23.61 -9.53 47.66
CA GLN A 608 23.64 -8.38 48.57
C GLN A 608 22.27 -7.71 48.70
N LEU A 609 21.54 -7.54 47.60
CA LEU A 609 20.18 -7.00 47.65
C LEU A 609 19.22 -7.96 48.34
N THR A 610 19.36 -9.27 48.14
CA THR A 610 18.55 -10.26 48.86
C THR A 610 18.81 -10.17 50.36
N TRP A 611 20.07 -10.03 50.78
CA TRP A 611 20.43 -9.82 52.18
C TRP A 611 19.93 -8.49 52.73
N ALA A 612 19.97 -7.41 51.94
CA ALA A 612 19.43 -6.12 52.32
C ALA A 612 17.93 -6.21 52.66
N LEU A 613 17.17 -7.01 51.91
CA LEU A 613 15.73 -7.24 52.13
C LEU A 613 15.43 -8.02 53.42
N GLU A 614 16.40 -8.75 53.98
CA GLU A 614 16.26 -9.43 55.28
C GLU A 614 16.45 -8.46 56.46
N ALA A 615 17.10 -7.31 56.23
CA ALA A 615 17.24 -6.27 57.23
C ALA A 615 15.90 -5.60 57.54
N ARG A 616 15.80 -4.94 58.70
CA ARG A 616 14.61 -4.19 59.09
C ARG A 616 14.30 -3.10 58.05
N ARG A 617 13.12 -3.19 57.44
CA ARG A 617 12.56 -2.14 56.57
C ARG A 617 12.50 -0.80 57.30
N LEU A 618 13.04 0.23 56.66
CA LEU A 618 12.83 1.61 57.06
C LEU A 618 11.70 2.19 56.22
N GLU A 619 10.73 2.81 56.88
CA GLU A 619 9.57 3.44 56.24
C GLU A 619 9.57 4.93 56.55
N ARG A 620 9.34 5.75 55.53
CA ARG A 620 9.23 7.19 55.67
C ARG A 620 8.09 7.74 54.83
N ARG A 621 7.18 8.42 55.52
CA ARG A 621 6.17 9.28 54.92
C ARG A 621 6.79 10.61 54.50
N THR A 622 6.49 11.05 53.29
CA THR A 622 7.07 12.27 52.71
C THR A 622 6.30 13.53 53.12
N GLY A 623 5.05 13.42 53.59
CA GLY A 623 4.14 14.55 53.80
C GLY A 623 3.50 15.09 52.52
N VAL A 624 3.91 14.60 51.34
CA VAL A 624 3.33 15.00 50.04
C VAL A 624 2.12 14.12 49.76
N THR A 625 0.96 14.78 49.58
CA THR A 625 -0.32 14.09 49.37
C THR A 625 -0.96 14.46 48.05
N MET A 626 -1.76 13.55 47.50
CA MET A 626 -2.53 13.79 46.29
C MET A 626 -3.91 13.15 46.34
N PRO A 627 -4.89 13.68 45.60
CA PRO A 627 -6.15 12.99 45.34
C PRO A 627 -5.91 11.68 44.57
N GLY A 628 -6.79 10.70 44.79
CA GLY A 628 -6.82 9.49 43.95
C GLY A 628 -7.00 9.82 42.46
N ASN A 629 -6.44 8.99 41.58
CA ASN A 629 -6.46 9.15 40.11
C ASN A 629 -5.73 10.38 39.57
N THR A 630 -4.87 11.03 40.37
CA THR A 630 -4.01 12.10 39.87
C THR A 630 -2.83 11.51 39.09
N PRO A 631 -2.56 11.92 37.83
CA PRO A 631 -1.38 11.46 37.10
C PRO A 631 -0.10 11.89 37.81
N PHE A 632 0.86 10.97 37.97
CA PHE A 632 2.12 11.21 38.68
C PHE A 632 3.37 10.78 37.89
N ASP A 633 3.20 10.50 36.59
CA ASP A 633 4.28 10.05 35.72
C ASP A 633 5.46 11.04 35.66
N LYS A 634 5.19 12.35 35.82
CA LYS A 634 6.23 13.38 35.83
C LYS A 634 7.12 13.34 37.07
N LEU A 635 6.60 12.89 38.22
CA LEU A 635 7.44 12.62 39.39
C LEU A 635 8.39 11.44 39.11
N MET A 636 7.92 10.39 38.42
CA MET A 636 8.79 9.27 38.04
C MET A 636 9.92 9.75 37.11
N LEU A 637 9.61 10.58 36.12
CA LEU A 637 10.61 11.18 35.22
C LEU A 637 11.59 12.10 35.98
N TRP A 638 11.10 12.86 36.97
CA TRP A 638 11.96 13.68 37.83
C TRP A 638 12.96 12.81 38.58
N LEU A 639 12.51 11.78 39.28
CA LEU A 639 13.38 10.88 40.03
C LEU A 639 14.37 10.17 39.11
N ALA A 640 13.91 9.69 37.95
CA ALA A 640 14.75 9.05 36.95
C ALA A 640 15.88 9.95 36.43
N THR A 641 15.67 11.27 36.39
CA THR A 641 16.63 12.26 35.85
C THR A 641 17.34 13.07 36.93
N THR A 642 17.20 12.69 38.20
CA THR A 642 17.84 13.40 39.33
C THR A 642 18.48 12.47 40.34
N MET A 643 18.08 11.19 40.39
CA MET A 643 18.64 10.20 41.32
C MET A 643 19.64 9.28 40.63
N GLU A 644 20.86 9.24 41.15
CA GLU A 644 21.84 8.24 40.76
C GLU A 644 21.42 6.84 41.26
N GLY A 645 21.63 5.81 40.44
CA GLY A 645 21.24 4.44 40.76
C GLY A 645 19.75 4.15 40.55
N PHE A 646 19.02 5.05 39.86
CA PHE A 646 17.61 4.84 39.53
C PHE A 646 17.37 3.54 38.76
N CYS A 647 16.38 2.79 39.19
CA CYS A 647 15.92 1.55 38.60
C CYS A 647 14.41 1.40 38.76
N ARG A 648 13.84 0.35 38.15
CA ARG A 648 12.43 -0.02 38.32
C ARG A 648 12.33 -1.33 39.07
N LEU A 649 11.37 -1.46 39.97
CA LEU A 649 11.16 -2.68 40.74
C LEU A 649 9.74 -3.22 40.53
N ALA A 650 9.66 -4.49 40.16
CA ALA A 650 8.40 -5.23 40.06
C ALA A 650 8.38 -6.37 41.08
N VAL A 651 7.22 -6.63 41.67
CA VAL A 651 6.94 -7.82 42.48
C VAL A 651 5.99 -8.71 41.70
N ASP A 652 6.34 -9.98 41.57
CA ASP A 652 5.54 -10.97 40.88
C ASP A 652 4.31 -11.35 41.73
N PRO A 653 3.07 -11.14 41.23
CA PRO A 653 1.86 -11.37 42.02
C PRO A 653 1.67 -12.82 42.46
N ASP A 654 2.18 -13.79 41.69
CA ASP A 654 2.00 -15.22 41.97
C ASP A 654 3.03 -15.74 42.99
N LEU A 655 4.11 -14.97 43.19
CA LEU A 655 5.20 -15.28 44.12
C LEU A 655 5.26 -14.33 45.32
N ASP A 656 4.38 -13.33 45.39
CA ASP A 656 4.42 -12.23 46.36
C ASP A 656 4.30 -12.73 47.81
N THR A 657 5.41 -12.68 48.55
CA THR A 657 5.48 -13.04 49.97
C THR A 657 5.26 -11.85 50.91
N GLY A 658 5.07 -10.64 50.36
CA GLY A 658 4.87 -9.40 51.12
C GLY A 658 6.14 -8.77 51.71
N VAL A 659 7.34 -9.27 51.36
CA VAL A 659 8.62 -8.71 51.81
C VAL A 659 8.83 -7.28 51.30
N VAL A 660 8.48 -7.05 50.03
CA VAL A 660 8.42 -5.73 49.40
C VAL A 660 6.96 -5.42 49.08
N GLU A 661 6.48 -4.26 49.52
CA GLU A 661 5.12 -3.84 49.18
C GLU A 661 5.02 -3.57 47.67
N ARG A 662 4.03 -4.18 47.04
CA ARG A 662 3.80 -4.10 45.59
C ARG A 662 3.20 -2.74 45.22
N ALA A 663 3.88 -2.03 44.31
CA ALA A 663 3.31 -0.85 43.68
C ALA A 663 2.08 -1.21 42.82
N LYS A 664 1.06 -0.35 42.85
CA LYS A 664 -0.15 -0.54 42.03
C LYS A 664 0.07 0.05 40.64
N GLY A 665 -0.21 -0.74 39.61
CA GLY A 665 -0.22 -0.31 38.22
C GLY A 665 1.14 -0.39 37.53
N TRP A 666 2.16 0.31 38.03
CA TRP A 666 3.50 0.38 37.42
C TRP A 666 4.55 -0.30 38.28
N ASP A 667 5.67 -0.69 37.66
CA ASP A 667 6.90 -0.97 38.41
C ASP A 667 7.25 0.26 39.25
N ALA A 668 7.58 0.03 40.52
CA ALA A 668 7.93 1.08 41.47
C ALA A 668 9.18 1.82 41.00
N ALA A 669 9.19 3.15 41.10
CA ALA A 669 10.41 3.92 41.02
C ALA A 669 11.30 3.55 42.21
N ALA A 670 12.52 3.11 41.93
CA ALA A 670 13.45 2.63 42.92
C ALA A 670 14.86 3.17 42.69
N VAL A 671 15.69 3.06 43.71
CA VAL A 671 17.12 3.39 43.66
C VAL A 671 17.89 2.26 44.29
N VAL A 672 18.90 1.77 43.58
CA VAL A 672 19.89 0.83 44.11
C VAL A 672 21.25 1.52 44.16
N ARG A 673 21.83 1.57 45.37
CA ARG A 673 23.17 2.09 45.60
C ARG A 673 23.73 1.48 46.88
N ASP A 674 25.03 1.21 46.91
CA ASP A 674 25.75 0.72 48.11
C ASP A 674 25.04 -0.46 48.79
N SER A 675 24.73 -1.50 48.00
CA SER A 675 24.06 -2.73 48.47
C SER A 675 22.71 -2.49 49.15
N SER A 676 22.07 -1.37 48.84
CA SER A 676 20.83 -0.91 49.46
C SER A 676 19.80 -0.60 48.39
N LEU A 677 18.53 -0.69 48.78
CA LEU A 677 17.38 -0.47 47.91
C LEU A 677 16.42 0.48 48.58
N ALA A 678 15.96 1.50 47.86
CA ALA A 678 14.82 2.32 48.26
C ALA A 678 13.78 2.33 47.13
N LEU A 679 12.50 2.27 47.47
CA LEU A 679 11.41 2.36 46.50
C LEU A 679 10.32 3.31 46.98
N LEU A 680 9.71 3.99 46.02
CA LEU A 680 8.61 4.92 46.24
C LEU A 680 7.27 4.20 46.04
N LEU A 681 6.38 4.36 47.01
CA LEU A 681 5.07 3.71 47.08
C LEU A 681 3.99 4.72 47.43
N LEU A 682 2.78 4.47 46.98
CA LEU A 682 1.62 5.31 47.24
C LEU A 682 0.70 4.62 48.26
N GLN A 683 0.54 5.22 49.44
CA GLN A 683 -0.29 4.68 50.51
C GLN A 683 -1.54 5.54 50.74
N GLN A 684 -2.68 4.89 50.94
CA GLN A 684 -3.93 5.59 51.20
C GLN A 684 -3.95 6.12 52.63
N THR A 685 -4.19 7.42 52.81
CA THR A 685 -4.21 8.08 54.11
C THR A 685 -5.60 8.62 54.48
N GLY A 686 -6.51 8.71 53.51
CA GLY A 686 -7.92 9.06 53.71
C GLY A 686 -8.83 8.44 52.64
N PRO A 687 -10.14 8.76 52.63
CA PRO A 687 -11.10 8.18 51.69
C PRO A 687 -10.73 8.38 50.21
N SER A 688 -10.14 9.52 49.88
CA SER A 688 -9.73 9.89 48.52
C SER A 688 -8.33 10.54 48.46
N THR A 689 -7.56 10.43 49.54
CA THR A 689 -6.24 11.04 49.69
C THR A 689 -5.18 9.98 49.86
N TRP A 690 -4.08 10.17 49.13
CA TRP A 690 -2.93 9.29 49.12
C TRP A 690 -1.68 10.07 49.48
N GLU A 691 -0.72 9.42 50.11
CA GLU A 691 0.57 9.97 50.51
C GLU A 691 1.70 9.14 49.89
N TRP A 692 2.76 9.82 49.45
CA TRP A 692 3.99 9.15 49.03
C TRP A 692 4.78 8.66 50.24
N CYS A 693 5.16 7.38 50.19
CA CYS A 693 5.93 6.69 51.20
C CYS A 693 7.17 6.04 50.57
N ILE A 694 8.27 6.05 51.27
CA ILE A 694 9.51 5.40 50.85
C ILE A 694 9.77 4.22 51.76
N HIS A 695 9.98 3.05 51.16
CA HIS A 695 10.46 1.87 51.84
C HIS A 695 11.92 1.66 51.44
N ALA A 696 12.80 1.45 52.42
CA ALA A 696 14.22 1.24 52.17
C ALA A 696 14.81 0.11 53.00
N TYR A 697 15.84 -0.52 52.42
CA TYR A 697 16.47 -1.76 52.86
C TYR A 697 18.00 -1.67 52.69
N GLY A 698 18.74 -2.35 53.56
CA GLY A 698 20.21 -2.39 53.49
C GLY A 698 20.94 -1.27 54.25
N PRO A 699 22.28 -1.27 54.21
CA PRO A 699 23.13 -0.41 55.04
C PRO A 699 22.97 1.09 54.78
N ALA A 700 22.63 1.50 53.56
CA ALA A 700 22.41 2.90 53.17
C ALA A 700 20.92 3.31 53.19
N ALA A 701 20.01 2.48 53.73
CA ALA A 701 18.57 2.74 53.73
C ALA A 701 18.18 4.12 54.26
N LYS A 702 18.82 4.57 55.36
CA LYS A 702 18.55 5.90 55.95
C LYS A 702 18.93 7.04 54.99
N GLN A 703 20.08 6.93 54.33
CA GLN A 703 20.55 7.94 53.39
C GLN A 703 19.65 8.00 52.14
N LEU A 704 19.38 6.84 51.52
CA LEU A 704 18.53 6.77 50.33
C LEU A 704 17.12 7.29 50.61
N THR A 705 16.59 7.01 51.79
CA THR A 705 15.27 7.51 52.19
C THR A 705 15.24 9.04 52.32
N GLU A 706 16.25 9.63 52.96
CA GLU A 706 16.35 11.09 53.09
C GLU A 706 16.48 11.75 51.71
N GLU A 707 17.37 11.22 50.85
CA GLU A 707 17.57 11.73 49.49
C GLU A 707 16.29 11.65 48.65
N MET A 708 15.63 10.48 48.62
CA MET A 708 14.40 10.29 47.85
C MET A 708 13.25 11.15 48.40
N THR A 709 13.12 11.27 49.73
CA THR A 709 12.12 12.15 50.38
C THR A 709 12.34 13.59 49.95
N GLN A 710 13.59 14.05 49.99
CA GLN A 710 13.94 15.40 49.58
C GLN A 710 13.62 15.65 48.10
N GLN A 711 13.85 14.68 47.21
CA GLN A 711 13.48 14.82 45.79
C GLN A 711 11.96 14.91 45.58
N VAL A 712 11.17 14.12 46.30
CA VAL A 712 9.70 14.19 46.24
C VAL A 712 9.20 15.56 46.73
N ILE A 713 9.74 16.07 47.84
CA ILE A 713 9.39 17.39 48.38
C ILE A 713 9.81 18.52 47.44
N VAL A 714 11.01 18.44 46.85
CA VAL A 714 11.49 19.44 45.88
C VAL A 714 10.59 19.46 44.66
N TRP A 715 10.21 18.30 44.14
CA TRP A 715 9.32 18.21 43.00
C TRP A 715 7.94 18.82 43.30
N ASP A 716 7.34 18.47 44.44
CA ASP A 716 6.03 19.01 44.86
C ASP A 716 6.05 20.54 45.07
N ARG A 717 7.15 21.06 45.62
CA ARG A 717 7.33 22.50 45.86
C ARG A 717 7.58 23.30 44.57
N ASP A 718 8.45 22.79 43.71
CA ASP A 718 9.03 23.57 42.60
C ASP A 718 8.39 23.26 41.23
N HIS A 719 7.65 22.16 41.12
CA HIS A 719 7.05 21.70 39.87
C HIS A 719 5.56 21.44 40.03
N HIS A 720 4.77 21.91 39.07
CA HIS A 720 3.38 21.50 38.97
C HIS A 720 3.30 20.04 38.50
N ILE A 721 2.26 19.31 38.89
CA ILE A 721 2.05 17.90 38.49
C ILE A 721 1.98 17.66 36.97
N ARG A 722 1.79 18.73 36.20
CA ARG A 722 1.75 18.73 34.72
C ARG A 722 3.06 19.20 34.07
N ASP A 723 4.02 19.65 34.86
CA ASP A 723 5.29 20.15 34.34
C ASP A 723 6.13 18.98 33.84
N ALA A 724 6.66 19.13 32.63
CA ALA A 724 7.64 18.23 32.04
C ALA A 724 8.92 19.00 31.71
N PRO A 725 10.11 18.38 31.78
CA PRO A 725 11.34 19.06 31.45
C PRO A 725 11.34 19.45 29.98
N ARG A 726 12.04 20.53 29.65
CA ARG A 726 12.45 20.76 28.27
C ARG A 726 13.57 19.78 27.94
N LEU A 727 13.27 18.80 27.10
CA LEU A 727 14.21 17.78 26.63
C LEU A 727 14.83 18.23 25.31
N THR A 728 16.15 18.28 25.28
CA THR A 728 16.92 18.50 24.05
C THR A 728 17.63 17.21 23.68
N VAL A 729 17.49 16.79 22.42
CA VAL A 729 18.12 15.57 21.89
C VAL A 729 19.12 15.94 20.80
N ARG A 730 20.33 15.39 20.89
CA ARG A 730 21.40 15.53 19.89
C ARG A 730 21.90 14.18 19.43
N SER A 731 22.25 14.06 18.14
CA SER A 731 22.94 12.89 17.63
C SER A 731 24.36 12.79 18.18
N ARG A 732 24.78 11.60 18.60
CA ARG A 732 26.15 11.31 19.06
C ARG A 732 27.16 11.20 17.92
N LEU A 733 26.72 11.03 16.67
CA LEU A 733 27.63 10.97 15.51
C LEU A 733 28.41 12.28 15.31
N GLY A 734 27.94 13.40 15.85
CA GLY A 734 28.62 14.70 15.79
C GLY A 734 29.79 14.89 16.76
N GLY A 735 30.20 13.85 17.51
CA GLY A 735 31.36 13.93 18.42
C GLY A 735 31.12 14.72 19.73
N ASP A 736 29.86 14.90 20.15
CA ASP A 736 29.55 15.54 21.44
C ASP A 736 29.90 14.60 22.60
N THR A 737 31.00 14.92 23.31
CA THR A 737 31.59 14.15 24.40
C THR A 737 31.39 14.79 25.78
N LYS A 738 30.58 15.86 25.89
CA LYS A 738 30.37 16.54 27.18
C LYS A 738 29.82 15.59 28.26
N GLU A 739 30.34 15.75 29.47
CA GLU A 739 30.19 14.85 30.62
C GLU A 739 28.74 14.55 31.04
N LYS A 740 28.57 13.36 31.66
CA LYS A 740 27.40 12.96 32.43
C LYS A 740 27.14 13.94 33.59
N GLY A 741 26.13 14.78 33.46
CA GLY A 741 25.44 15.36 34.63
C GLY A 741 24.22 14.50 34.99
N ALA A 742 23.68 14.65 36.21
CA ALA A 742 22.48 13.91 36.66
C ALA A 742 21.28 14.05 35.70
N ARG A 743 21.24 15.15 34.93
CA ARG A 743 20.17 15.50 33.97
C ARG A 743 20.54 15.23 32.51
N THR A 744 21.56 14.42 32.25
CA THR A 744 21.96 14.00 30.90
C THR A 744 21.96 12.49 30.81
N LEU A 745 21.18 11.95 29.88
CA LEU A 745 21.12 10.53 29.57
C LEU A 745 21.82 10.25 28.23
N MET A 746 22.82 9.37 28.28
CA MET A 746 23.57 8.94 27.10
C MET A 746 23.04 7.60 26.61
N LYS A 747 22.36 7.61 25.46
CA LYS A 747 21.92 6.40 24.76
C LYS A 747 22.90 6.03 23.64
N ARG A 748 22.64 4.96 22.90
CA ARG A 748 23.55 4.47 21.84
C ARG A 748 23.78 5.52 20.76
N HIS A 749 22.70 6.14 20.29
CA HIS A 749 22.64 7.07 19.17
C HIS A 749 22.49 8.52 19.60
N ALA A 750 21.76 8.76 20.69
CA ALA A 750 21.40 10.10 21.10
C ALA A 750 21.88 10.45 22.51
N ARG A 751 22.14 11.74 22.71
CA ARG A 751 22.26 12.38 24.02
C ARG A 751 20.96 13.12 24.31
N LEU A 752 20.42 12.90 25.51
CA LEU A 752 19.19 13.50 26.01
C LEU A 752 19.54 14.42 27.19
N ASP A 753 19.27 15.72 27.07
CA ASP A 753 19.47 16.69 28.16
C ASP A 753 18.13 17.20 28.70
N PHE A 754 17.90 17.06 30.00
CA PHE A 754 16.66 17.41 30.68
C PHE A 754 16.79 18.74 31.44
N ASP A 755 16.07 19.77 30.98
CA ASP A 755 16.01 21.06 31.67
C ASP A 755 14.67 21.25 32.40
N TRP A 756 14.70 21.05 33.71
CA TRP A 756 13.56 21.27 34.61
C TRP A 756 13.39 22.73 35.05
N THR A 757 14.33 23.63 34.73
CA THR A 757 14.20 25.06 35.07
C THR A 757 13.28 25.83 34.11
N ARG A 758 13.00 25.24 32.95
CA ARG A 758 12.12 25.79 31.91
C ARG A 758 11.08 24.75 31.48
N PRO A 759 10.21 24.28 32.39
CA PRO A 759 9.31 23.19 32.09
C PRO A 759 8.26 23.58 31.06
N HIS A 760 7.85 22.62 30.23
CA HIS A 760 6.64 22.71 29.43
C HIS A 760 5.43 22.43 30.33
N ARG A 761 4.43 23.29 30.27
CA ARG A 761 3.09 22.98 30.80
C ARG A 761 2.28 22.34 29.68
N THR A 762 1.99 21.06 29.79
CA THR A 762 1.06 20.39 28.88
C THR A 762 -0.36 20.95 29.10
N SER A 763 -0.98 21.46 28.04
CA SER A 763 -2.42 21.71 27.98
C SER A 763 -3.14 20.37 27.83
N LEU A 764 -4.30 20.25 28.48
CA LEU A 764 -5.20 19.09 28.38
C LEU A 764 -5.59 18.84 26.92
#